data_AF-A0A7C7E5G2-F1
#
_entry.id   AF-A0A7C7E5G2-F1
#
_cell.length_a   1.000
_cell.length_b   1.000
_cell.length_c   1.000
_cell.angle_alpha   90.00
_cell.angle_beta   90.00
_cell.angle_gamma   90.00
#
_symmetry.space_group_name_H-M   'P 1'
#
loop_
_entity.id
_entity.type
_entity.pdbx_description
1 polymer ?
#
loop_
_entity_poly.entity_id
_entity_poly.type
_entity_poly.pdbx_seq_one_letter_code
_entity_poly.pdbx_strand_id
1 'polypeptide(L)'
;RNKFDRSDLDDYDFDLYGTSDEPERPEILYIAQRDGKTFEMEMSKEVVVINKVVKTIGSPSATFEAKVEGENNSIVTFTITSHKYIDGDKDYKIDVEKIITDRHGIKAENIYNGYTLLYGEYKDEDNPYIVDVTAIDRMTVVIEYSENIGYEGRYTIKNTDDTAKYKTIGYSLKEIDNNKVILSLSQPLEGRYEYVLIIEAPAKDLVGNVSEERKGDEFYFQGTDLAPVKVPDIKEQEDKAAARKVEDMISNLPKNINLSHKDEIQSVAEAYNALTANQKKYVTNYDKLVAAQEEIERLEKIEEDKKKAEKVENLIDNLPSVERIDLDDKEAVESAREAYDNLTIQQKAYVKNLEKLEAAEAKTKQLEEEKRKEKARRELEEAAMKAVEDFEAMVNDEEWSSKIAALSKAVDDLNKAMNEFFQDEEKKPETAMGSVVIIDGEKEKDEKRIKLDKAFEAANKAANEAEELVKSASGFEEKAMEAYNKMNDGDFKTAMAARIRTAKAKADEAAQKIEELKGVIPTLQDVLDVRAAKTWLTADKFTFDKENNEVSESPIIYTASKHQNQTVYKYSVVENNKADSVRRMNIFSRINRNKPGSVKIEEKKMILNTDKGRREVLAEDKTTLIINRGTENTEVMIKVEITKGKVTTDKYFKINIPKLDDDFLPVTISEAEPPGMVLGGSVNFLNLRMFQ
;
A
#
# COMPACT_ATOMS: atom_id res chain seq x y z
N ARG A 1 15.20 6.59 -12.34
CA ARG A 1 15.34 7.02 -13.76
C ARG A 1 15.69 8.52 -13.73
N ASN A 2 16.41 9.05 -14.73
CA ASN A 2 17.18 10.32 -14.64
C ASN A 2 16.35 11.57 -14.20
N LYS A 3 17.06 12.53 -13.60
CA LYS A 3 16.72 13.50 -12.54
C LYS A 3 15.90 14.74 -12.95
N PHE A 4 14.99 14.62 -13.91
CA PHE A 4 14.11 15.72 -14.34
C PHE A 4 12.64 15.28 -14.55
N ASP A 5 12.18 14.26 -13.82
CA ASP A 5 10.75 13.97 -13.73
C ASP A 5 10.09 15.07 -12.89
N ARG A 6 9.40 15.99 -13.56
CA ARG A 6 8.64 17.09 -12.98
C ARG A 6 7.22 16.59 -12.70
N SER A 7 6.94 16.18 -11.47
CA SER A 7 5.56 16.02 -10.99
C SER A 7 5.08 17.19 -10.14
N ASP A 8 5.96 18.09 -9.69
CA ASP A 8 5.61 19.06 -8.63
C ASP A 8 6.17 20.47 -8.92
N LEU A 9 5.72 21.09 -10.00
CA LEU A 9 5.92 22.53 -10.23
C LEU A 9 4.57 23.17 -10.53
N ASP A 10 3.81 23.40 -9.45
CA ASP A 10 2.66 24.31 -9.49
C ASP A 10 3.17 25.77 -9.54
N ASP A 11 2.74 26.49 -10.57
CA ASP A 11 2.73 27.95 -10.72
C ASP A 11 4.06 28.73 -10.61
N TYR A 12 4.97 28.46 -11.54
CA TYR A 12 5.76 29.55 -12.15
C TYR A 12 5.68 29.45 -13.67
N ASP A 13 4.83 30.29 -14.26
CA ASP A 13 4.89 30.64 -15.68
C ASP A 13 6.22 31.35 -15.95
N PHE A 14 7.29 30.57 -16.16
CA PHE A 14 8.46 31.08 -16.86
C PHE A 14 8.12 31.09 -18.35
N ASP A 15 7.64 32.23 -18.82
CA ASP A 15 7.66 32.52 -20.25
C ASP A 15 9.12 32.58 -20.71
N LEU A 16 9.62 31.47 -21.25
CA LEU A 16 10.90 31.44 -21.92
C LEU A 16 10.71 32.06 -23.31
N TYR A 17 10.91 33.37 -23.40
CA TYR A 17 10.97 34.07 -24.68
C TYR A 17 12.27 33.69 -25.41
N GLY A 18 12.26 32.53 -26.07
CA GLY A 18 13.24 32.18 -27.08
C GLY A 18 12.86 32.87 -28.37
N THR A 19 13.70 33.77 -28.87
CA THR A 19 13.60 34.20 -30.27
C THR A 19 14.05 33.04 -31.15
N SER A 20 13.40 32.83 -32.29
CA SER A 20 13.85 31.88 -33.33
C SER A 20 15.06 32.39 -34.09
N ASP A 21 15.55 33.58 -33.75
CA ASP A 21 16.63 34.24 -34.45
C ASP A 21 17.95 33.55 -34.07
N GLU A 22 18.71 33.16 -35.09
CA GLU A 22 20.06 32.64 -34.87
C GLU A 22 20.88 33.72 -34.12
N PRO A 23 21.59 33.35 -33.05
CA PRO A 23 22.35 34.33 -32.28
C PRO A 23 23.39 34.99 -33.19
N GLU A 24 23.34 36.33 -33.26
CA GLU A 24 24.26 37.13 -34.08
C GLU A 24 25.70 36.75 -33.75
N ARG A 25 26.54 36.54 -34.77
CA ARG A 25 27.95 36.18 -34.55
C ARG A 25 28.74 37.45 -34.21
N PRO A 26 29.84 37.34 -33.43
CA PRO A 26 30.80 38.42 -33.34
C PRO A 26 31.40 38.67 -34.74
N GLU A 27 31.15 39.85 -35.29
CA GLU A 27 31.67 40.27 -36.59
C GLU A 27 32.93 41.11 -36.39
N ILE A 28 33.84 41.07 -37.36
CA ILE A 28 35.05 41.90 -37.36
C ILE A 28 34.72 43.25 -37.96
N LEU A 29 34.80 44.31 -37.16
CA LEU A 29 34.56 45.69 -37.60
C LEU A 29 35.78 46.28 -38.28
N TYR A 30 36.96 46.03 -37.72
CA TYR A 30 38.21 46.64 -38.16
C TYR A 30 39.39 45.72 -37.87
N ILE A 31 40.38 45.74 -38.77
CA ILE A 31 41.68 45.08 -38.57
C ILE A 31 42.75 46.07 -39.03
N ALA A 32 43.78 46.26 -38.21
CA ALA A 32 44.97 46.98 -38.62
C ALA A 32 46.23 46.45 -37.97
N GLN A 33 47.36 46.76 -38.60
CA GLN A 33 48.64 46.59 -37.98
C GLN A 33 48.94 47.79 -37.07
N ARG A 34 49.07 47.54 -35.77
CA ARG A 34 49.32 48.58 -34.76
C ARG A 34 50.78 49.03 -34.76
N ASP A 35 51.70 48.08 -34.94
CA ASP A 35 53.15 48.28 -34.94
C ASP A 35 53.84 47.14 -35.70
N GLY A 36 55.17 47.16 -35.80
CA GLY A 36 55.95 46.11 -36.47
C GLY A 36 55.81 44.69 -35.89
N LYS A 37 55.06 44.48 -34.81
CA LYS A 37 54.85 43.18 -34.15
C LYS A 37 53.40 42.81 -33.87
N THR A 38 52.47 43.76 -33.88
CA THR A 38 51.12 43.55 -33.37
C THR A 38 50.06 43.93 -34.40
N PHE A 39 49.12 43.03 -34.65
CA PHE A 39 47.84 43.38 -35.26
C PHE A 39 46.78 43.63 -34.19
N GLU A 40 45.84 44.51 -34.50
CA GLU A 40 44.69 44.83 -33.67
C GLU A 40 43.41 44.55 -34.48
N MET A 41 42.42 43.95 -33.83
CA MET A 41 41.14 43.56 -34.41
C MET A 41 40.00 44.02 -33.50
N GLU A 42 39.11 44.86 -34.02
CA GLU A 42 37.91 45.31 -33.31
C GLU A 42 36.71 44.43 -33.68
N MET A 43 35.99 43.97 -32.67
CA MET A 43 34.83 43.09 -32.78
C MET A 43 33.53 43.87 -32.54
N SER A 44 32.43 43.44 -33.16
CA SER A 44 31.11 44.08 -33.04
C SER A 44 30.49 44.02 -31.64
N LYS A 45 31.03 43.16 -30.77
CA LYS A 45 30.61 42.95 -29.38
C LYS A 45 31.75 42.40 -28.53
N GLU A 46 31.50 42.25 -27.24
CA GLU A 46 32.44 41.64 -26.30
C GLU A 46 32.78 40.19 -26.68
N VAL A 47 34.07 39.86 -26.64
CA VAL A 47 34.60 38.54 -27.00
C VAL A 47 35.58 37.96 -25.99
N VAL A 48 35.85 36.67 -26.13
CA VAL A 48 36.79 35.87 -25.35
C VAL A 48 37.72 35.14 -26.32
N VAL A 49 39.03 35.22 -26.08
CA VAL A 49 40.04 34.42 -26.80
C VAL A 49 40.11 33.02 -26.20
N ILE A 50 39.65 32.02 -26.95
CA ILE A 50 39.64 30.60 -26.56
C ILE A 50 40.97 29.91 -26.88
N ASN A 51 41.77 30.44 -27.81
CA ASN A 51 43.10 29.93 -28.11
C ASN A 51 44.12 31.06 -28.22
N LYS A 52 44.99 31.17 -27.21
CA LYS A 52 46.00 32.22 -27.13
C LYS A 52 47.13 32.05 -28.14
N VAL A 53 47.41 30.83 -28.61
CA VAL A 53 48.50 30.59 -29.57
C VAL A 53 47.90 30.35 -30.96
N VAL A 54 48.06 31.34 -31.82
CA VAL A 54 47.47 31.38 -33.16
C VAL A 54 48.53 31.05 -34.19
N LYS A 55 48.27 30.02 -35.00
CA LYS A 55 49.15 29.67 -36.13
C LYS A 55 48.49 30.10 -37.43
N THR A 56 49.29 30.61 -38.35
CA THR A 56 48.77 30.99 -39.67
C THR A 56 48.43 29.78 -40.51
N ILE A 57 47.50 29.98 -41.43
CA ILE A 57 47.05 29.00 -42.40
C ILE A 57 47.91 29.13 -43.65
N GLY A 58 48.72 28.13 -43.94
CA GLY A 58 49.57 28.10 -45.13
C GLY A 58 50.80 29.00 -45.02
N SER A 59 51.15 29.67 -46.12
CA SER A 59 52.33 30.54 -46.21
C SER A 59 51.92 32.02 -46.31
N PRO A 60 52.60 32.95 -45.62
CA PRO A 60 53.75 32.74 -44.71
C PRO A 60 53.37 32.05 -43.39
N SER A 61 54.24 31.17 -42.91
CA SER A 61 54.06 30.51 -41.61
C SER A 61 54.53 31.43 -40.48
N ALA A 62 53.62 31.76 -39.56
CA ALA A 62 53.90 32.52 -38.37
C ALA A 62 53.04 32.04 -37.19
N THR A 63 53.49 32.36 -35.98
CA THR A 63 52.73 32.14 -34.74
C THR A 63 52.53 33.48 -34.05
N PHE A 64 51.31 33.73 -33.58
CA PHE A 64 50.90 34.93 -32.86
C PHE A 64 50.39 34.55 -31.47
N GLU A 65 50.56 35.44 -30.50
CA GLU A 65 49.87 35.41 -29.22
C GLU A 65 48.63 36.32 -29.31
N ALA A 66 47.44 35.77 -29.06
CA ALA A 66 46.18 36.50 -29.06
C ALA A 66 45.75 36.91 -27.64
N LYS A 67 45.40 38.19 -27.45
CA LYS A 67 44.92 38.74 -26.18
C LYS A 67 43.73 39.66 -26.40
N VAL A 68 42.84 39.71 -25.42
CA VAL A 68 41.76 40.70 -25.39
C VAL A 68 42.25 41.93 -24.62
N GLU A 69 42.02 43.11 -25.19
CA GLU A 69 42.36 44.41 -24.61
C GLU A 69 41.12 45.33 -24.61
N GLY A 70 41.18 46.42 -23.85
CA GLY A 70 40.10 47.41 -23.73
C GLY A 70 39.06 47.10 -22.65
N GLU A 71 38.38 48.15 -22.16
CA GLU A 71 37.40 48.04 -21.04
C GLU A 71 36.19 47.16 -21.37
N ASN A 72 35.82 47.07 -22.65
CA ASN A 72 34.65 46.32 -23.13
C ASN A 72 35.00 44.96 -23.75
N ASN A 73 36.27 44.53 -23.68
CA ASN A 73 36.74 43.26 -24.25
C ASN A 73 36.37 43.07 -25.75
N SER A 74 36.28 44.17 -26.51
CA SER A 74 35.94 44.17 -27.93
C SER A 74 37.16 44.25 -28.85
N ILE A 75 38.35 44.47 -28.31
CA ILE A 75 39.60 44.56 -29.07
C ILE A 75 40.42 43.31 -28.82
N VAL A 76 40.90 42.68 -29.90
CA VAL A 76 41.79 41.53 -29.85
C VAL A 76 43.12 41.88 -30.51
N THR A 77 44.22 41.74 -29.78
CA THR A 77 45.57 41.94 -30.29
C THR A 77 46.23 40.62 -30.64
N PHE A 78 46.98 40.60 -31.74
CA PHE A 78 47.76 39.46 -32.22
C PHE A 78 49.24 39.85 -32.34
N THR A 79 50.05 39.50 -31.35
CA THR A 79 51.48 39.80 -31.34
C THR A 79 52.28 38.64 -31.91
N ILE A 80 53.11 38.88 -32.92
CA ILE A 80 53.93 37.83 -33.55
C ILE A 80 54.99 37.31 -32.58
N THR A 81 55.12 35.99 -32.49
CA THR A 81 56.04 35.30 -31.55
C THR A 81 57.05 34.41 -32.26
N SER A 82 56.72 33.90 -33.46
CA SER A 82 57.64 33.03 -34.21
C SER A 82 58.76 33.77 -34.92
N HIS A 83 58.58 35.08 -35.17
CA HIS A 83 59.50 35.93 -35.93
C HIS A 83 59.76 37.22 -35.16
N LYS A 84 60.85 37.91 -35.51
CA LYS A 84 61.21 39.19 -34.87
C LYS A 84 60.24 40.32 -35.20
N TYR A 85 59.55 40.27 -36.34
CA TYR A 85 58.64 41.30 -36.82
C TYR A 85 57.62 40.72 -37.81
N ILE A 86 56.55 41.48 -38.06
CA ILE A 86 55.57 41.28 -39.13
C ILE A 86 56.16 41.82 -40.43
N ASP A 87 56.23 40.99 -41.45
CA ASP A 87 56.70 41.38 -42.78
C ASP A 87 55.63 42.24 -43.47
N GLY A 88 55.94 43.53 -43.68
CA GLY A 88 55.03 44.52 -44.26
C GLY A 88 54.77 44.37 -45.77
N ASP A 89 55.26 43.31 -46.41
CA ASP A 89 54.88 42.90 -47.76
C ASP A 89 54.11 41.57 -47.77
N LYS A 90 53.69 41.07 -46.60
CA LYS A 90 52.99 39.78 -46.48
C LYS A 90 51.72 39.85 -45.65
N ASP A 91 50.71 39.16 -46.15
CA ASP A 91 49.46 38.97 -45.43
C ASP A 91 49.44 37.61 -44.72
N TYR A 92 48.95 37.61 -43.49
CA TYR A 92 48.90 36.44 -42.63
C TYR A 92 47.46 35.95 -42.52
N LYS A 93 47.20 34.71 -42.92
CA LYS A 93 45.87 34.09 -42.83
C LYS A 93 45.68 33.43 -41.47
N ILE A 94 44.61 33.77 -40.76
CA ILE A 94 44.21 33.14 -39.49
C ILE A 94 42.76 32.67 -39.55
N ASP A 95 42.37 31.73 -38.70
CA ASP A 95 40.98 31.23 -38.60
C ASP A 95 40.35 31.75 -37.30
N VAL A 96 39.63 32.87 -37.36
CA VAL A 96 39.12 33.53 -36.14
C VAL A 96 38.06 32.70 -35.42
N GLU A 97 37.33 31.83 -36.13
CA GLU A 97 36.36 30.90 -35.55
C GLU A 97 36.98 29.91 -34.55
N LYS A 98 38.29 29.66 -34.67
CA LYS A 98 39.05 28.79 -33.75
C LYS A 98 39.72 29.55 -32.62
N ILE A 99 39.65 30.87 -32.62
CA ILE A 99 40.43 31.75 -31.75
C ILE A 99 39.51 32.55 -30.83
N ILE A 100 38.36 33.00 -31.33
CA ILE A 100 37.50 33.99 -30.67
C ILE A 100 36.05 33.48 -30.59
N THR A 101 35.43 33.62 -29.42
CA THR A 101 33.98 33.42 -29.20
C THR A 101 33.38 34.58 -28.42
N ASP A 102 32.07 34.78 -28.41
CA ASP A 102 31.43 35.59 -27.36
C ASP A 102 31.37 34.85 -26.02
N ARG A 103 30.83 35.52 -24.98
CA ARG A 103 30.62 34.93 -23.64
C ARG A 103 29.69 33.71 -23.64
N HIS A 104 28.90 33.50 -24.69
CA HIS A 104 27.96 32.39 -24.84
C HIS A 104 28.52 31.27 -25.73
N GLY A 105 29.77 31.39 -26.20
CA GLY A 105 30.44 30.37 -27.01
C GLY A 105 30.12 30.43 -28.50
N ILE A 106 29.44 31.48 -28.98
CA ILE A 106 29.22 31.70 -30.42
C ILE A 106 30.53 32.17 -31.05
N LYS A 107 30.99 31.46 -32.07
CA LYS A 107 32.26 31.72 -32.76
C LYS A 107 32.20 33.01 -33.56
N ALA A 108 33.28 33.78 -33.53
CA ALA A 108 33.46 34.94 -34.39
C ALA A 108 33.45 34.54 -35.87
N GLU A 109 32.94 35.41 -36.72
CA GLU A 109 32.86 35.15 -38.17
C GLU A 109 34.13 35.58 -38.89
N ASN A 110 34.64 34.71 -39.77
CA ASN A 110 35.76 35.04 -40.65
C ASN A 110 35.30 35.99 -41.77
N ILE A 111 36.16 36.94 -42.18
CA ILE A 111 35.86 37.85 -43.31
C ILE A 111 35.78 37.08 -44.63
N TYR A 112 36.64 36.07 -44.81
CA TYR A 112 36.63 35.19 -45.98
C TYR A 112 36.23 33.77 -45.58
N ASN A 113 35.81 32.98 -46.56
CA ASN A 113 35.41 31.59 -46.32
C ASN A 113 36.57 30.77 -45.74
N GLY A 114 36.53 30.54 -44.42
CA GLY A 114 37.49 29.76 -43.64
C GLY A 114 38.75 30.49 -43.18
N TYR A 115 38.86 31.81 -43.38
CA TYR A 115 39.99 32.60 -42.87
C TYR A 115 39.74 34.11 -42.84
N THR A 116 40.52 34.82 -42.04
CA THR A 116 40.66 36.28 -42.01
C THR A 116 42.11 36.64 -42.34
N LEU A 117 42.31 37.71 -43.12
CA LEU A 117 43.64 38.25 -43.42
C LEU A 117 44.04 39.31 -42.40
N LEU A 118 45.24 39.18 -41.86
CA LEU A 118 45.95 40.25 -41.17
C LEU A 118 46.93 40.85 -42.19
N TYR A 119 46.65 42.08 -42.62
CA TYR A 119 47.42 42.75 -43.66
C TYR A 119 48.69 43.35 -43.07
N GLY A 120 49.85 42.83 -43.46
CA GLY A 120 51.13 43.45 -43.14
C GLY A 120 51.26 44.73 -43.95
N GLU A 121 50.86 45.87 -43.40
CA GLU A 121 50.87 47.17 -44.10
C GLU A 121 51.81 48.18 -43.45
N TYR A 122 52.26 47.92 -42.22
CA TYR A 122 53.20 48.79 -41.54
C TYR A 122 54.56 48.73 -42.24
N LYS A 123 54.90 49.82 -42.92
CA LYS A 123 56.24 50.07 -43.46
C LYS A 123 56.88 51.09 -42.55
N ASP A 124 57.84 50.62 -41.77
CA ASP A 124 58.83 51.51 -41.17
C ASP A 124 59.69 52.02 -42.33
N GLU A 125 59.57 53.30 -42.67
CA GLU A 125 60.32 53.90 -43.80
C GLU A 125 61.62 54.54 -43.32
N ASP A 126 61.80 54.69 -42.00
CA ASP A 126 62.98 55.28 -41.41
C ASP A 126 64.11 54.23 -41.40
N ASN A 127 65.28 54.63 -41.87
CA ASN A 127 66.46 53.77 -41.79
C ASN A 127 67.21 54.10 -40.49
N PRO A 128 67.72 53.09 -39.79
CA PRO A 128 68.53 53.33 -38.60
C PRO A 128 69.82 54.03 -39.01
N TYR A 129 70.33 54.95 -38.20
CA TYR A 129 71.67 55.52 -38.40
C TYR A 129 72.45 55.49 -37.10
N ILE A 130 73.78 55.42 -37.20
CA ILE A 130 74.70 55.46 -36.07
C ILE A 130 74.69 56.86 -35.49
N VAL A 131 74.22 56.96 -34.25
CA VAL A 131 74.22 58.17 -33.43
C VAL A 131 75.60 58.38 -32.83
N ASP A 132 76.21 57.31 -32.30
CA ASP A 132 77.51 57.40 -31.61
C ASP A 132 78.28 56.08 -31.62
N VAL A 133 79.61 56.17 -31.54
CA VAL A 133 80.51 55.02 -31.33
C VAL A 133 81.41 55.34 -30.15
N THR A 134 81.29 54.56 -29.07
CA THR A 134 82.02 54.82 -27.83
C THR A 134 82.75 53.60 -27.30
N ALA A 135 83.99 53.79 -26.86
CA ALA A 135 84.72 52.81 -26.08
C ALA A 135 84.30 52.91 -24.61
N ILE A 136 83.56 51.92 -24.12
CA ILE A 136 83.10 51.88 -22.72
C ILE A 136 84.24 51.47 -21.80
N ASP A 137 85.02 50.50 -22.25
CA ASP A 137 86.26 50.07 -21.62
C ASP A 137 87.24 49.62 -22.71
N ARG A 138 88.47 49.29 -22.33
CA ARG A 138 89.53 48.94 -23.28
C ARG A 138 89.21 47.70 -24.13
N MET A 139 88.21 46.90 -23.78
CA MET A 139 87.78 45.70 -24.49
C MET A 139 86.34 45.77 -25.01
N THR A 140 85.63 46.89 -24.85
CA THR A 140 84.22 46.99 -25.22
C THR A 140 83.94 48.27 -26.01
N VAL A 141 83.35 48.12 -27.19
CA VAL A 141 82.84 49.24 -28.01
C VAL A 141 81.33 49.12 -28.13
N VAL A 142 80.64 50.23 -27.96
CA VAL A 142 79.20 50.36 -28.17
C VAL A 142 78.96 51.23 -29.38
N ILE A 143 78.10 50.75 -30.26
CA ILE A 143 77.58 51.49 -31.41
C ILE A 143 76.12 51.78 -31.10
N GLU A 144 75.78 53.04 -30.89
CA GLU A 144 74.42 53.49 -30.63
C GLU A 144 73.77 53.92 -31.94
N TYR A 145 72.58 53.38 -32.20
CA TYR A 145 71.76 53.71 -33.36
C TYR A 145 70.57 54.59 -32.95
N SER A 146 69.96 55.25 -33.93
CA SER A 146 68.78 56.11 -33.77
C SER A 146 67.53 55.36 -33.30
N GLU A 147 67.53 54.03 -33.44
CA GLU A 147 66.41 53.15 -33.12
C GLU A 147 66.89 51.70 -32.86
N ASN A 148 65.94 50.81 -32.57
CA ASN A 148 66.24 49.44 -32.17
C ASN A 148 66.79 48.58 -33.31
N ILE A 149 67.92 47.93 -33.06
CA ILE A 149 68.62 47.09 -34.04
C ILE A 149 68.21 45.62 -33.90
N GLY A 150 67.90 44.99 -35.02
CA GLY A 150 67.56 43.58 -35.11
C GLY A 150 68.72 42.69 -35.56
N TYR A 151 69.59 43.21 -36.42
CA TYR A 151 70.76 42.53 -36.95
C TYR A 151 71.97 43.47 -36.97
N GLU A 152 73.08 43.04 -36.39
CA GLU A 152 74.31 43.82 -36.36
C GLU A 152 74.90 44.02 -37.76
N GLY A 153 75.57 45.15 -37.95
CA GLY A 153 76.41 45.37 -39.11
C GLY A 153 77.71 44.56 -39.03
N ARG A 154 78.50 44.64 -40.10
CA ARG A 154 79.90 44.19 -40.07
C ARG A 154 80.80 45.40 -40.11
N TYR A 155 81.83 45.37 -39.28
CA TYR A 155 82.67 46.52 -39.03
C TYR A 155 84.15 46.13 -39.19
N THR A 156 84.99 47.11 -39.47
CA THR A 156 86.44 46.99 -39.36
C THR A 156 86.91 48.08 -38.41
N ILE A 157 87.56 47.72 -37.31
CA ILE A 157 88.09 48.70 -36.34
C ILE A 157 89.60 48.81 -36.54
N LYS A 158 90.10 50.03 -36.76
CA LYS A 158 91.52 50.31 -36.94
C LYS A 158 92.01 51.40 -35.99
N ASN A 159 93.26 51.28 -35.57
CA ASN A 159 93.97 52.38 -34.92
C ASN A 159 94.43 53.38 -35.98
N THR A 160 94.24 54.68 -35.77
CA THR A 160 94.61 55.72 -36.74
C THR A 160 96.11 56.03 -36.76
N ASP A 161 96.87 55.59 -35.74
CA ASP A 161 98.33 55.71 -35.68
C ASP A 161 99.02 54.49 -36.32
N ASP A 162 99.72 54.71 -37.43
CA ASP A 162 100.46 53.70 -38.18
C ASP A 162 101.61 53.03 -37.39
N THR A 163 102.01 53.59 -36.24
CA THR A 163 103.03 53.05 -35.34
C THR A 163 102.44 52.19 -34.21
N ALA A 164 101.11 52.13 -34.08
CA ALA A 164 100.46 51.37 -33.04
C ALA A 164 100.73 49.86 -33.16
N LYS A 165 100.86 49.20 -32.00
CA LYS A 165 101.11 47.74 -31.92
C LYS A 165 99.96 46.94 -32.53
N TYR A 166 98.72 47.37 -32.28
CA TYR A 166 97.51 46.73 -32.78
C TYR A 166 96.83 47.66 -33.79
N LYS A 167 97.14 47.46 -35.06
CA LYS A 167 96.62 48.30 -36.16
C LYS A 167 95.17 48.00 -36.50
N THR A 168 94.76 46.74 -36.41
CA THR A 168 93.38 46.29 -36.65
C THR A 168 92.93 45.52 -35.44
N ILE A 169 91.76 45.90 -34.90
CA ILE A 169 91.20 45.34 -33.68
C ILE A 169 90.12 44.34 -34.08
N GLY A 170 90.34 43.06 -33.78
CA GLY A 170 89.33 42.02 -33.99
C GLY A 170 88.24 42.12 -32.93
N TYR A 171 87.00 41.77 -33.29
CA TYR A 171 85.86 41.82 -32.39
C TYR A 171 84.93 40.62 -32.57
N SER A 172 84.04 40.42 -31.59
CA SER A 172 82.86 39.58 -31.68
C SER A 172 81.65 40.34 -31.15
N LEU A 173 80.46 40.08 -31.69
CA LEU A 173 79.22 40.59 -31.11
C LEU A 173 79.08 40.06 -29.68
N LYS A 174 78.86 40.95 -28.72
CA LYS A 174 78.51 40.58 -27.35
C LYS A 174 77.00 40.41 -27.24
N GLU A 175 76.26 41.46 -27.55
CA GLU A 175 74.79 41.49 -27.57
C GLU A 175 74.32 42.72 -28.35
N ILE A 176 73.03 42.73 -28.70
CA ILE A 176 72.31 43.91 -29.17
C ILE A 176 71.29 44.23 -28.09
N ASP A 177 71.44 45.37 -27.43
CA ASP A 177 70.52 45.87 -26.40
C ASP A 177 69.75 47.06 -26.97
N ASN A 178 68.54 46.81 -27.45
CA ASN A 178 67.68 47.81 -28.10
C ASN A 178 68.41 48.50 -29.26
N ASN A 179 68.74 49.79 -29.12
CA ASN A 179 69.44 50.58 -30.12
C ASN A 179 70.98 50.49 -30.02
N LYS A 180 71.52 49.63 -29.15
CA LYS A 180 72.97 49.53 -28.90
C LYS A 180 73.52 48.20 -29.36
N VAL A 181 74.45 48.23 -30.30
CA VAL A 181 75.25 47.08 -30.71
C VAL A 181 76.54 47.08 -29.89
N ILE A 182 76.70 46.05 -29.05
CA ILE A 182 77.82 45.96 -28.11
C ILE A 182 78.83 44.94 -28.64
N LEU A 183 80.06 45.40 -28.87
CA LEU A 183 81.15 44.58 -29.40
C LEU A 183 82.17 44.27 -28.30
N SER A 184 82.57 43.00 -28.20
CA SER A 184 83.72 42.58 -27.40
C SER A 184 84.96 42.53 -28.29
N LEU A 185 86.03 43.19 -27.87
CA LEU A 185 87.28 43.30 -28.62
C LEU A 185 88.28 42.21 -28.21
N SER A 186 89.12 41.81 -29.16
CA SER A 186 90.18 40.82 -28.95
C SER A 186 91.55 41.43 -28.64
N GLN A 187 91.71 42.73 -28.85
CA GLN A 187 92.90 43.50 -28.45
C GLN A 187 92.47 44.77 -27.72
N PRO A 188 93.22 45.20 -26.69
CA PRO A 188 92.85 46.37 -25.91
C PRO A 188 92.99 47.64 -26.73
N LEU A 189 91.99 48.52 -26.64
CA LEU A 189 92.13 49.91 -27.00
C LEU A 189 93.08 50.57 -25.98
N GLU A 190 93.92 51.47 -26.47
CA GLU A 190 94.78 52.33 -25.64
C GLU A 190 94.22 53.76 -25.71
N GLY A 191 94.07 54.39 -24.55
CA GLY A 191 93.44 55.72 -24.41
C GLY A 191 94.17 56.87 -25.10
N ARG A 192 95.43 56.65 -25.48
CA ARG A 192 96.26 57.62 -26.20
C ARG A 192 96.04 57.65 -27.71
N TYR A 193 95.29 56.68 -28.25
CA TYR A 193 95.06 56.53 -29.68
C TYR A 193 93.59 56.83 -30.02
N GLU A 194 93.39 57.41 -31.19
CA GLU A 194 92.10 57.46 -31.85
C GLU A 194 91.91 56.21 -32.71
N TYR A 195 90.68 55.74 -32.79
CA TYR A 195 90.30 54.58 -33.58
C TYR A 195 89.24 54.98 -34.58
N VAL A 196 89.20 54.28 -35.69
CA VAL A 196 88.17 54.41 -36.72
C VAL A 196 87.42 53.10 -36.84
N LEU A 197 86.10 53.17 -36.73
CA LEU A 197 85.18 52.10 -37.08
C LEU A 197 84.72 52.31 -38.52
N ILE A 198 85.00 51.35 -39.38
CA ILE A 198 84.69 51.38 -40.81
C ILE A 198 83.56 50.39 -41.09
N ILE A 199 82.51 50.83 -41.77
CA ILE A 199 81.39 49.97 -42.11
C ILE A 199 81.78 49.02 -43.26
N GLU A 200 81.65 47.72 -43.06
CA GLU A 200 81.83 46.67 -44.09
C GLU A 200 80.48 46.16 -44.62
N ALA A 201 79.47 46.12 -43.75
CA ALA A 201 78.08 45.90 -44.09
C ALA A 201 77.18 46.65 -43.09
N PRO A 202 76.12 47.34 -43.56
CA PRO A 202 75.20 48.06 -42.69
C PRO A 202 74.45 47.13 -41.73
N ALA A 203 74.03 47.69 -40.60
CA ALA A 203 73.14 47.02 -39.66
C ALA A 203 71.71 47.01 -40.21
N LYS A 204 70.82 46.28 -39.54
CA LYS A 204 69.39 46.35 -39.82
C LYS A 204 68.58 46.50 -38.55
N ASP A 205 67.53 47.30 -38.63
CA ASP A 205 66.57 47.46 -37.54
C ASP A 205 65.80 46.14 -37.26
N LEU A 206 64.79 46.22 -36.39
CA LEU A 206 63.94 45.08 -36.07
C LEU A 206 63.13 44.57 -37.26
N VAL A 207 62.78 45.42 -38.23
CA VAL A 207 61.92 45.08 -39.38
C VAL A 207 62.68 44.84 -40.68
N GLY A 208 64.02 44.91 -40.63
CA GLY A 208 64.92 44.59 -41.72
C GLY A 208 65.32 45.77 -42.60
N ASN A 209 64.95 47.02 -42.26
CA ASN A 209 65.46 48.20 -42.96
C ASN A 209 66.97 48.31 -42.75
N VAL A 210 67.65 48.74 -43.79
CA VAL A 210 69.11 48.78 -43.82
C VAL A 210 69.56 50.12 -43.26
N SER A 211 70.54 50.11 -42.36
CA SER A 211 71.05 51.35 -41.79
C SER A 211 71.61 52.30 -42.85
N GLU A 212 71.51 53.62 -42.63
CA GLU A 212 71.87 54.64 -43.62
C GLU A 212 73.34 54.57 -44.05
N GLU A 213 74.20 54.03 -43.20
CA GLU A 213 75.63 53.93 -43.46
C GLU A 213 75.96 53.02 -44.64
N ARG A 214 76.94 53.45 -45.44
CA ARG A 214 77.43 52.72 -46.60
C ARG A 214 78.76 52.06 -46.29
N LYS A 215 79.07 51.04 -47.09
CA LYS A 215 80.37 50.38 -47.01
C LYS A 215 81.50 51.40 -47.22
N GLY A 216 82.39 51.49 -46.24
CA GLY A 216 83.52 52.41 -46.22
C GLY A 216 83.30 53.67 -45.37
N ASP A 217 82.10 53.90 -44.85
CA ASP A 217 81.84 55.02 -43.95
C ASP A 217 82.64 54.86 -42.65
N GLU A 218 83.19 55.97 -42.15
CA GLU A 218 84.16 56.00 -41.07
C GLU A 218 83.63 56.76 -39.85
N PHE A 219 83.68 56.13 -38.68
CA PHE A 219 83.27 56.71 -37.40
C PHE A 219 84.47 56.72 -36.46
N TYR A 220 84.93 57.91 -36.11
CA TYR A 220 86.10 58.10 -35.25
C TYR A 220 85.68 58.11 -33.79
N PHE A 221 86.40 57.37 -32.95
CA PHE A 221 86.16 57.32 -31.52
C PHE A 221 87.48 57.21 -30.75
N GLN A 222 87.50 57.78 -29.55
CA GLN A 222 88.69 57.75 -28.70
C GLN A 222 88.82 56.39 -28.01
N GLY A 223 90.04 55.84 -27.98
CA GLY A 223 90.34 54.68 -27.16
C GLY A 223 90.21 55.00 -25.67
N THR A 224 90.29 53.98 -24.83
CA THR A 224 90.27 54.15 -23.38
C THR A 224 91.18 53.14 -22.70
N ASP A 225 91.86 53.56 -21.62
CA ASP A 225 92.67 52.67 -20.77
C ASP A 225 91.86 52.06 -19.62
N LEU A 226 90.54 52.33 -19.57
CA LEU A 226 89.64 51.76 -18.58
C LEU A 226 89.65 50.23 -18.67
N ALA A 227 89.93 49.56 -17.54
CA ALA A 227 89.85 48.11 -17.48
C ALA A 227 88.39 47.65 -17.68
N PRO A 228 88.14 46.49 -18.32
CA PRO A 228 86.79 45.95 -18.44
C PRO A 228 86.25 45.69 -17.04
N VAL A 229 85.29 46.51 -16.63
CA VAL A 229 84.62 46.30 -15.36
C VAL A 229 83.66 45.14 -15.60
N LYS A 230 83.84 44.03 -14.86
CA LYS A 230 82.73 43.08 -14.63
C LYS A 230 81.67 43.87 -13.87
N VAL A 231 80.78 44.54 -14.59
CA VAL A 231 79.59 45.13 -13.99
C VAL A 231 78.80 43.95 -13.43
N PRO A 232 78.52 43.88 -12.12
CA PRO A 232 77.50 42.99 -11.62
C PRO A 232 76.23 43.30 -12.41
N ASP A 233 75.52 42.28 -12.87
CA ASP A 233 74.25 42.44 -13.59
C ASP A 233 73.27 43.18 -12.66
N ILE A 234 73.22 44.51 -12.75
CA ILE A 234 72.40 45.38 -11.87
C ILE A 234 70.95 44.89 -11.91
N LYS A 235 70.51 44.44 -13.08
CA LYS A 235 69.21 43.83 -13.35
C LYS A 235 68.98 42.53 -12.58
N GLU A 236 69.98 41.65 -12.47
CA GLU A 236 69.86 40.42 -11.67
C GLU A 236 69.74 40.73 -10.18
N GLN A 237 70.44 41.78 -9.72
CA GLN A 237 70.41 42.20 -8.32
C GLN A 237 69.07 42.85 -7.95
N GLU A 238 68.49 43.64 -8.85
CA GLU A 238 67.13 44.19 -8.74
C GLU A 238 66.07 43.08 -8.77
N ASP A 239 66.20 42.10 -9.68
CA ASP A 239 65.27 40.97 -9.77
C ASP A 239 65.28 40.12 -8.49
N LYS A 240 66.46 39.86 -7.92
CA LYS A 240 66.60 39.17 -6.61
C LYS A 240 66.01 39.99 -5.47
N ALA A 241 66.18 41.31 -5.48
CA ALA A 241 65.63 42.18 -4.45
C ALA A 241 64.09 42.22 -4.48
N ALA A 242 63.49 42.25 -5.67
CA ALA A 242 62.03 42.17 -5.84
C ALA A 242 61.48 40.82 -5.37
N ALA A 243 62.13 39.72 -5.75
CA ALA A 243 61.75 38.38 -5.33
C ALA A 243 61.84 38.20 -3.79
N ARG A 244 62.90 38.71 -3.16
CA ARG A 244 63.11 38.62 -1.71
C ARG A 244 62.00 39.29 -0.90
N LYS A 245 61.45 40.42 -1.37
CA LYS A 245 60.29 41.06 -0.72
C LYS A 245 59.09 40.11 -0.67
N VAL A 246 58.83 39.39 -1.76
CA VAL A 246 57.73 38.41 -1.82
C VAL A 246 58.05 37.16 -1.01
N GLU A 247 59.30 36.68 -1.00
CA GLU A 247 59.72 35.58 -0.12
C GLU A 247 59.48 35.92 1.36
N ASP A 248 59.78 37.15 1.78
CA ASP A 248 59.57 37.61 3.15
C ASP A 248 58.06 37.65 3.47
N MET A 249 57.22 38.13 2.56
CA MET A 249 55.75 38.11 2.70
C MET A 249 55.22 36.68 2.86
N ILE A 250 55.67 35.74 2.01
CA ILE A 250 55.29 34.32 2.10
C ILE A 250 55.80 33.70 3.42
N SER A 251 57.00 34.06 3.86
CA SER A 251 57.58 33.57 5.11
C SER A 251 56.81 34.05 6.34
N ASN A 252 56.24 35.26 6.27
CA ASN A 252 55.43 35.85 7.33
C ASN A 252 54.01 35.29 7.42
N LEU A 253 53.53 34.59 6.38
CA LEU A 253 52.22 33.94 6.44
C LEU A 253 52.08 33.06 7.70
N PRO A 254 50.94 33.13 8.40
CA PRO A 254 50.74 32.45 9.67
C PRO A 254 50.90 30.94 9.53
N LYS A 255 51.37 30.29 10.60
CA LYS A 255 51.53 28.83 10.62
C LYS A 255 50.19 28.09 10.74
N ASN A 256 49.22 28.69 11.44
CA ASN A 256 47.87 28.16 11.62
C ASN A 256 46.90 29.01 10.80
N ILE A 257 46.63 28.59 9.56
CA ILE A 257 45.72 29.28 8.66
C ILE A 257 44.27 29.13 9.15
N ASN A 258 43.49 30.20 8.99
CA ASN A 258 42.07 30.25 9.29
C ASN A 258 41.42 31.23 8.28
N LEU A 259 40.09 31.29 8.22
CA LEU A 259 39.37 32.09 7.23
C LEU A 259 39.64 33.60 7.30
N SER A 260 40.05 34.14 8.46
CA SER A 260 40.40 35.57 8.58
C SER A 260 41.72 35.93 7.88
N HIS A 261 42.57 34.94 7.59
CA HIS A 261 43.83 35.12 6.85
C HIS A 261 43.64 35.13 5.33
N LYS A 262 42.40 34.98 4.82
CA LYS A 262 42.11 34.90 3.37
C LYS A 262 42.64 36.12 2.61
N ASP A 263 42.35 37.32 3.08
CA ASP A 263 42.74 38.56 2.41
C ASP A 263 44.26 38.77 2.42
N GLU A 264 44.93 38.35 3.50
CA GLU A 264 46.39 38.38 3.62
C GLU A 264 47.02 37.43 2.59
N ILE A 265 46.58 36.17 2.54
CA ILE A 265 47.08 35.17 1.60
C ILE A 265 46.83 35.60 0.14
N GLN A 266 45.66 36.17 -0.16
CA GLN A 266 45.35 36.70 -1.47
C GLN A 266 46.27 37.86 -1.85
N SER A 267 46.53 38.79 -0.93
CA SER A 267 47.45 39.91 -1.16
C SER A 267 48.89 39.42 -1.45
N VAL A 268 49.34 38.36 -0.76
CA VAL A 268 50.64 37.74 -1.03
C VAL A 268 50.64 37.05 -2.41
N ALA A 269 49.56 36.39 -2.81
CA ALA A 269 49.43 35.79 -4.13
C ALA A 269 49.42 36.84 -5.26
N GLU A 270 48.76 37.98 -5.06
CA GLU A 270 48.79 39.11 -6.00
C GLU A 270 50.19 39.71 -6.12
N ALA A 271 50.90 39.90 -4.99
CA ALA A 271 52.28 40.36 -4.98
C ALA A 271 53.23 39.40 -5.73
N TYR A 272 53.05 38.08 -5.54
CA TYR A 272 53.78 37.08 -6.33
C TYR A 272 53.43 37.14 -7.81
N ASN A 273 52.15 37.27 -8.16
CA ASN A 273 51.69 37.29 -9.54
C ASN A 273 52.20 38.51 -10.32
N ALA A 274 52.35 39.65 -9.64
CA ALA A 274 52.92 40.88 -10.19
C ALA A 274 54.43 40.80 -10.51
N LEU A 275 55.15 39.79 -10.00
CA LEU A 275 56.56 39.56 -10.34
C LEU A 275 56.74 39.15 -11.80
N THR A 276 57.85 39.59 -12.40
CA THR A 276 58.27 39.13 -13.73
C THR A 276 58.69 37.66 -13.72
N ALA A 277 58.76 37.03 -14.91
CA ALA A 277 59.18 35.63 -15.02
C ALA A 277 60.61 35.37 -14.48
N ASN A 278 61.51 36.36 -14.55
CA ASN A 278 62.86 36.22 -14.00
C ASN A 278 62.87 36.39 -12.48
N GLN A 279 62.05 37.28 -11.93
CA GLN A 279 61.90 37.48 -10.49
C GLN A 279 61.30 36.25 -9.80
N LYS A 280 60.27 35.64 -10.41
CA LYS A 280 59.63 34.42 -9.88
C LYS A 280 60.63 33.25 -9.71
N LYS A 281 61.66 33.15 -10.55
CA LYS A 281 62.71 32.10 -10.41
C LYS A 281 63.51 32.20 -9.11
N TYR A 282 63.53 33.38 -8.47
CA TYR A 282 64.23 33.61 -7.23
C TYR A 282 63.36 33.43 -5.98
N VAL A 283 62.06 33.16 -6.13
CA VAL A 283 61.15 32.87 -5.00
C VAL A 283 61.20 31.37 -4.70
N THR A 284 61.82 30.99 -3.59
CA THR A 284 62.09 29.58 -3.23
C THR A 284 61.03 28.95 -2.33
N ASN A 285 60.18 29.75 -1.68
CA ASN A 285 59.18 29.30 -0.71
C ASN A 285 57.74 29.33 -1.22
N TYR A 286 57.53 29.39 -2.54
CA TYR A 286 56.22 29.45 -3.18
C TYR A 286 55.27 28.31 -2.75
N ASP A 287 55.79 27.12 -2.48
CA ASP A 287 54.99 25.98 -1.98
C ASP A 287 54.23 26.30 -0.69
N LYS A 288 54.77 27.19 0.17
CA LYS A 288 54.09 27.63 1.39
C LYS A 288 52.85 28.47 1.08
N LEU A 289 52.91 29.31 0.04
CA LEU A 289 51.77 30.08 -0.43
C LEU A 289 50.68 29.17 -1.00
N VAL A 290 51.06 28.20 -1.84
CA VAL A 290 50.13 27.20 -2.41
C VAL A 290 49.42 26.44 -1.30
N ALA A 291 50.17 25.91 -0.32
CA ALA A 291 49.58 25.19 0.81
C ALA A 291 48.63 26.07 1.65
N ALA A 292 48.93 27.37 1.80
CA ALA A 292 48.06 28.30 2.50
C ALA A 292 46.75 28.57 1.72
N GLN A 293 46.81 28.67 0.40
CA GLN A 293 45.63 28.82 -0.47
C GLN A 293 44.74 27.57 -0.43
N GLU A 294 45.33 26.38 -0.56
CA GLU A 294 44.60 25.10 -0.46
C GLU A 294 43.91 24.94 0.91
N GLU A 295 44.56 25.37 1.99
CA GLU A 295 43.97 25.32 3.34
C GLU A 295 42.79 26.29 3.49
N ILE A 296 42.85 27.50 2.90
CA ILE A 296 41.71 28.41 2.85
C ILE A 296 40.55 27.77 2.10
N GLU A 297 40.78 27.24 0.90
CA GLU A 297 39.74 26.58 0.10
C GLU A 297 39.08 25.41 0.87
N ARG A 298 39.89 24.61 1.56
CA ARG A 298 39.42 23.52 2.42
C ARG A 298 38.53 24.04 3.56
N LEU A 299 38.94 25.11 4.24
CA LEU A 299 38.18 25.72 5.34
C LEU A 299 36.88 26.35 4.86
N GLU A 300 36.88 27.00 3.70
CA GLU A 300 35.67 27.58 3.09
C GLU A 300 34.65 26.49 2.77
N LYS A 301 35.11 25.38 2.20
CA LYS A 301 34.25 24.23 1.93
C LYS A 301 33.66 23.63 3.20
N ILE A 302 34.46 23.49 4.27
CA ILE A 302 33.97 23.01 5.58
C ILE A 302 32.87 23.95 6.12
N GLU A 303 33.06 25.25 6.00
CA GLU A 303 32.07 26.23 6.49
C GLU A 303 30.79 26.21 5.66
N GLU A 304 30.89 26.02 4.33
CA GLU A 304 29.73 25.81 3.47
C GLU A 304 28.98 24.52 3.81
N ASP A 305 29.70 23.42 4.03
CA ASP A 305 29.13 22.12 4.40
C ASP A 305 28.42 22.19 5.76
N LYS A 306 29.00 22.90 6.74
CA LYS A 306 28.34 23.18 8.03
C LYS A 306 27.06 23.97 7.87
N LYS A 307 27.05 25.03 7.04
CA LYS A 307 25.83 25.81 6.78
C LYS A 307 24.72 24.98 6.14
N LYS A 308 25.07 24.03 5.26
CA LYS A 308 24.09 23.10 4.69
C LYS A 308 23.52 22.14 5.75
N ALA A 309 24.38 21.63 6.63
CA ALA A 309 23.95 20.80 7.75
C ALA A 309 23.06 21.57 8.74
N GLU A 310 23.44 22.81 9.10
CA GLU A 310 22.68 23.69 10.01
C GLU A 310 21.25 23.95 9.51
N LYS A 311 21.05 24.12 8.19
CA LYS A 311 19.70 24.21 7.62
C LYS A 311 18.85 22.99 7.93
N VAL A 312 19.43 21.80 7.85
CA VAL A 312 18.74 20.53 8.18
C VAL A 312 18.55 20.41 9.69
N GLU A 313 19.54 20.78 10.50
CA GLU A 313 19.39 20.81 11.97
C GLU A 313 18.21 21.70 12.37
N ASN A 314 18.06 22.89 11.77
CA ASN A 314 16.93 23.79 12.02
C ASN A 314 15.58 23.18 11.62
N LEU A 315 15.50 22.46 10.50
CA LEU A 315 14.28 21.74 10.12
C LEU A 315 13.90 20.69 11.17
N ILE A 316 14.89 19.91 11.64
CA ILE A 316 14.69 18.90 12.68
C ILE A 316 14.33 19.55 14.03
N ASP A 317 14.93 20.69 14.38
CA ASP A 317 14.65 21.42 15.61
C ASP A 317 13.25 22.03 15.62
N ASN A 318 12.73 22.42 14.46
CA ASN A 318 11.37 22.93 14.30
C ASN A 318 10.29 21.83 14.42
N LEU A 319 10.65 20.55 14.30
CA LEU A 319 9.71 19.46 14.54
C LEU A 319 9.20 19.52 16.00
N PRO A 320 7.91 19.23 16.26
CA PRO A 320 7.39 19.14 17.62
C PRO A 320 8.15 18.11 18.47
N SER A 321 7.98 18.19 19.79
CA SER A 321 8.54 17.17 20.67
C SER A 321 7.87 15.82 20.39
N VAL A 322 8.58 14.72 20.63
CA VAL A 322 8.10 13.36 20.33
C VAL A 322 6.75 13.06 21.01
N GLU A 323 6.46 13.67 22.15
CA GLU A 323 5.18 13.51 22.87
C GLU A 323 4.03 14.32 22.27
N ARG A 324 4.34 15.37 21.51
CA ARG A 324 3.37 16.28 20.88
C ARG A 324 3.18 16.02 19.40
N ILE A 325 4.07 15.26 18.76
CA ILE A 325 3.93 14.86 17.37
C ILE A 325 2.60 14.16 17.17
N ASP A 326 1.88 14.59 16.15
CA ASP A 326 0.67 13.94 15.65
C ASP A 326 0.81 13.55 14.17
N LEU A 327 -0.31 13.27 13.50
CA LEU A 327 -0.32 12.87 12.10
C LEU A 327 -0.33 14.05 11.13
N ASP A 328 -0.66 15.26 11.58
CA ASP A 328 -0.62 16.47 10.76
C ASP A 328 0.84 16.94 10.59
N ASP A 329 1.73 16.60 11.54
CA ASP A 329 3.18 16.85 11.46
C ASP A 329 3.92 15.94 10.46
N LYS A 330 3.25 14.95 9.87
CA LYS A 330 3.88 13.92 9.03
C LYS A 330 4.68 14.53 7.87
N GLU A 331 4.11 15.50 7.17
CA GLU A 331 4.77 16.15 6.03
C GLU A 331 6.05 16.89 6.46
N ALA A 332 6.06 17.48 7.65
CA ALA A 332 7.24 18.15 8.19
C ALA A 332 8.35 17.14 8.53
N VAL A 333 8.00 15.98 9.11
CA VAL A 333 8.95 14.90 9.40
C VAL A 333 9.55 14.33 8.11
N GLU A 334 8.72 14.06 7.10
CA GLU A 334 9.17 13.57 5.79
C GLU A 334 10.06 14.59 5.08
N SER A 335 9.70 15.88 5.10
CA SER A 335 10.51 16.96 4.55
C SER A 335 11.89 17.07 5.24
N ALA A 336 11.93 16.93 6.56
CA ALA A 336 13.19 16.94 7.31
C ALA A 336 14.07 15.73 6.96
N ARG A 337 13.48 14.54 6.75
CA ARG A 337 14.19 13.34 6.29
C ARG A 337 14.72 13.50 4.87
N GLU A 338 13.93 14.02 3.95
CA GLU A 338 14.36 14.26 2.57
C GLU A 338 15.51 15.28 2.52
N ALA A 339 15.40 16.37 3.27
CA ALA A 339 16.45 17.38 3.38
C ALA A 339 17.75 16.78 3.94
N TYR A 340 17.66 15.93 4.97
CA TYR A 340 18.80 15.17 5.47
C TYR A 340 19.37 14.23 4.41
N ASP A 341 18.54 13.49 3.69
CA ASP A 341 19.00 12.49 2.72
C ASP A 341 19.68 13.10 1.49
N ASN A 342 19.31 14.33 1.13
CA ASN A 342 19.95 15.11 0.08
C ASN A 342 21.34 15.66 0.47
N LEU A 343 21.73 15.60 1.75
CA LEU A 343 23.08 15.97 2.19
C LEU A 343 24.13 14.94 1.73
N THR A 344 25.34 15.42 1.46
CA THR A 344 26.50 14.54 1.23
C THR A 344 26.93 13.85 2.53
N ILE A 345 27.70 12.76 2.43
CA ILE A 345 28.22 12.04 3.61
C ILE A 345 28.99 12.98 4.56
N GLN A 346 29.78 13.91 4.01
CA GLN A 346 30.55 14.87 4.81
C GLN A 346 29.63 15.87 5.53
N GLN A 347 28.57 16.33 4.87
CA GLN A 347 27.58 17.23 5.45
C GLN A 347 26.74 16.55 6.54
N LYS A 348 26.32 15.29 6.32
CA LYS A 348 25.58 14.49 7.31
C LYS A 348 26.34 14.36 8.63
N ALA A 349 27.67 14.26 8.59
CA ALA A 349 28.51 14.18 9.79
C ALA A 349 28.45 15.44 10.67
N TYR A 350 27.96 16.57 10.16
CA TYR A 350 27.77 17.80 10.93
C TYR A 350 26.38 17.92 11.57
N VAL A 351 25.40 17.08 11.19
CA VAL A 351 24.04 17.08 11.77
C VAL A 351 24.03 16.32 13.09
N LYS A 352 23.71 17.00 14.20
CA LYS A 352 23.81 16.44 15.56
C LYS A 352 22.50 15.96 16.16
N ASN A 353 21.36 16.42 15.64
CA ASN A 353 20.03 16.16 16.19
C ASN A 353 19.25 15.06 15.44
N LEU A 354 19.96 14.18 14.71
CA LEU A 354 19.34 13.10 13.92
C LEU A 354 18.44 12.18 14.77
N GLU A 355 18.82 11.92 16.04
CA GLU A 355 18.02 11.10 16.97
C GLU A 355 16.60 11.64 17.15
N LYS A 356 16.41 12.96 17.11
CA LYS A 356 15.10 13.60 17.19
C LYS A 356 14.23 13.28 15.97
N LEU A 357 14.83 13.31 14.77
CA LEU A 357 14.15 12.94 13.52
C LEU A 357 13.75 11.46 13.53
N GLU A 358 14.65 10.56 13.93
CA GLU A 358 14.34 9.12 14.01
C GLU A 358 13.23 8.82 15.02
N ALA A 359 13.23 9.50 16.17
CA ALA A 359 12.17 9.37 17.15
C ALA A 359 10.83 9.92 16.62
N ALA A 360 10.85 11.04 15.89
CA ALA A 360 9.68 11.60 15.24
C ALA A 360 9.06 10.63 14.24
N GLU A 361 9.87 10.04 13.35
CA GLU A 361 9.41 9.05 12.38
C GLU A 361 8.83 7.79 13.01
N ALA A 362 9.50 7.27 14.04
CA ALA A 362 9.01 6.11 14.78
C ALA A 362 7.64 6.41 15.41
N LYS A 363 7.47 7.62 15.97
CA LYS A 363 6.22 8.07 16.56
C LYS A 363 5.11 8.24 15.52
N THR A 364 5.39 8.90 14.39
CA THR A 364 4.42 9.06 13.29
C THR A 364 3.94 7.70 12.79
N LYS A 365 4.86 6.76 12.56
CA LYS A 365 4.53 5.39 12.14
C LYS A 365 3.67 4.65 13.17
N GLN A 366 3.97 4.80 14.46
CA GLN A 366 3.15 4.23 15.53
C GLN A 366 1.72 4.81 15.49
N LEU A 367 1.58 6.13 15.35
CA LEU A 367 0.28 6.79 15.29
C LEU A 367 -0.54 6.35 14.07
N GLU A 368 0.09 6.15 12.92
CA GLU A 368 -0.57 5.60 11.72
C GLU A 368 -1.11 4.20 11.97
N GLU A 369 -0.30 3.34 12.61
CA GLU A 369 -0.72 1.98 12.94
C GLU A 369 -1.86 1.97 13.97
N GLU A 370 -1.80 2.83 15.00
CA GLU A 370 -2.85 3.01 15.99
C GLU A 370 -4.15 3.49 15.34
N LYS A 371 -4.11 4.53 14.50
CA LYS A 371 -5.27 5.02 13.76
C LYS A 371 -5.86 3.96 12.83
N ARG A 372 -5.02 3.15 12.18
CA ARG A 372 -5.49 2.03 11.34
C ARG A 372 -6.19 0.96 12.16
N LYS A 373 -5.62 0.59 13.32
CA LYS A 373 -6.21 -0.39 14.25
C LYS A 373 -7.53 0.13 14.82
N GLU A 374 -7.60 1.41 15.18
CA GLU A 374 -8.83 2.04 15.67
C GLU A 374 -9.92 2.02 14.59
N LYS A 375 -9.60 2.39 13.35
CA LYS A 375 -10.54 2.34 12.23
C LYS A 375 -11.07 0.92 12.00
N ALA A 376 -10.18 -0.06 11.93
CA ALA A 376 -10.57 -1.48 11.77
C ALA A 376 -11.44 -1.98 12.93
N ARG A 377 -11.13 -1.55 14.17
CA ARG A 377 -11.96 -1.85 15.34
C ARG A 377 -13.36 -1.25 15.19
N ARG A 378 -13.49 0.02 14.80
CA ARG A 378 -14.78 0.69 14.61
C ARG A 378 -15.63 0.01 13.53
N GLU A 379 -15.01 -0.37 12.42
CA GLU A 379 -15.69 -1.10 11.33
C GLU A 379 -16.21 -2.48 11.81
N LEU A 380 -15.43 -3.20 12.63
CA LEU A 380 -15.88 -4.45 13.24
C LEU A 380 -17.03 -4.23 14.24
N GLU A 381 -16.94 -3.19 15.07
CA GLU A 381 -17.99 -2.84 16.03
C GLU A 381 -19.30 -2.45 15.32
N GLU A 382 -19.23 -1.67 14.23
CA GLU A 382 -20.39 -1.31 13.40
C GLU A 382 -21.00 -2.52 12.68
N ALA A 383 -20.17 -3.39 12.09
CA ALA A 383 -20.64 -4.60 11.42
C ALA A 383 -21.34 -5.56 12.40
N ALA A 384 -20.80 -5.71 13.62
CA ALA A 384 -21.41 -6.51 14.66
C ALA A 384 -22.72 -5.91 15.15
N MET A 385 -22.76 -4.59 15.38
CA MET A 385 -23.98 -3.89 15.76
C MET A 385 -25.09 -4.11 14.73
N LYS A 386 -24.77 -3.91 13.45
CA LYS A 386 -25.71 -4.13 12.34
C LYS A 386 -26.21 -5.57 12.26
N ALA A 387 -25.31 -6.56 12.34
CA ALA A 387 -25.71 -7.96 12.28
C ALA A 387 -26.62 -8.37 13.45
N VAL A 388 -26.36 -7.83 14.65
CA VAL A 388 -27.22 -8.03 15.82
C VAL A 388 -28.56 -7.32 15.66
N GLU A 389 -28.59 -6.11 15.14
CA GLU A 389 -29.83 -5.37 14.85
C GLU A 389 -30.68 -6.07 13.79
N ASP A 390 -30.06 -6.56 12.72
CA ASP A 390 -30.75 -7.34 11.68
C ASP A 390 -31.36 -8.63 12.27
N PHE A 391 -30.64 -9.31 13.18
CA PHE A 391 -31.17 -10.49 13.86
C PHE A 391 -32.32 -10.13 14.82
N GLU A 392 -32.18 -9.07 15.61
CA GLU A 392 -33.24 -8.57 16.49
C GLU A 392 -34.48 -8.15 15.70
N ALA A 393 -34.32 -7.47 14.57
CA ALA A 393 -35.41 -7.07 13.70
C ALA A 393 -36.15 -8.30 13.14
N MET A 394 -35.41 -9.30 12.67
CA MET A 394 -35.99 -10.55 12.16
C MET A 394 -36.83 -11.28 13.22
N VAL A 395 -36.34 -11.40 14.47
CA VAL A 395 -37.08 -12.15 15.51
C VAL A 395 -38.21 -11.34 16.16
N ASN A 396 -38.18 -10.02 16.04
CA ASN A 396 -39.25 -9.14 16.50
C ASN A 396 -40.28 -8.85 15.40
N ASP A 397 -40.12 -9.42 14.21
CA ASP A 397 -41.06 -9.23 13.11
C ASP A 397 -42.46 -9.73 13.50
N GLU A 398 -43.47 -8.88 13.30
CA GLU A 398 -44.88 -9.24 13.50
C GLU A 398 -45.28 -10.45 12.65
N GLU A 399 -44.55 -10.71 11.56
CA GLU A 399 -44.71 -11.87 10.71
C GLU A 399 -44.59 -13.18 11.50
N TRP A 400 -43.70 -13.29 12.49
CA TRP A 400 -43.59 -14.49 13.33
C TRP A 400 -44.89 -14.78 14.08
N SER A 401 -45.43 -13.77 14.76
CA SER A 401 -46.68 -13.90 15.51
C SER A 401 -47.85 -14.21 14.57
N SER A 402 -47.86 -13.58 13.39
CA SER A 402 -48.88 -13.79 12.36
C SER A 402 -48.86 -15.21 11.78
N LYS A 403 -47.67 -15.73 11.42
CA LYS A 403 -47.52 -17.09 10.87
C LYS A 403 -47.82 -18.16 11.90
N ILE A 404 -47.40 -17.98 13.16
CA ILE A 404 -47.75 -18.89 14.25
C ILE A 404 -49.27 -18.91 14.48
N ALA A 405 -49.93 -17.74 14.46
CA ALA A 405 -51.38 -17.66 14.58
C ALA A 405 -52.10 -18.31 13.39
N ALA A 406 -51.59 -18.13 12.16
CA ALA A 406 -52.12 -18.76 10.95
C ALA A 406 -51.99 -20.29 11.01
N LEU A 407 -50.85 -20.81 11.49
CA LEU A 407 -50.64 -22.22 11.72
C LEU A 407 -51.61 -22.77 12.77
N SER A 408 -51.72 -22.11 13.93
CA SER A 408 -52.66 -22.51 14.98
C SER A 408 -54.08 -22.61 14.44
N LYS A 409 -54.53 -21.60 13.68
CA LYS A 409 -55.85 -21.60 13.07
C LYS A 409 -56.03 -22.73 12.05
N ALA A 410 -55.03 -22.98 11.20
CA ALA A 410 -55.10 -24.05 10.21
C ALA A 410 -55.16 -25.44 10.88
N VAL A 411 -54.47 -25.64 12.00
CA VAL A 411 -54.55 -26.84 12.83
C VAL A 411 -55.94 -27.01 13.45
N ASP A 412 -56.54 -25.93 13.96
CA ASP A 412 -57.91 -25.96 14.49
C ASP A 412 -58.94 -26.29 13.42
N ASP A 413 -58.83 -25.67 12.24
CA ASP A 413 -59.68 -25.95 11.08
C ASP A 413 -59.53 -27.41 10.60
N LEU A 414 -58.31 -27.96 10.62
CA LEU A 414 -58.05 -29.37 10.35
C LEU A 414 -58.73 -30.30 11.37
N ASN A 415 -58.59 -30.01 12.66
CA ASN A 415 -59.25 -30.79 13.72
C ASN A 415 -60.78 -30.77 13.55
N LYS A 416 -61.35 -29.62 13.19
CA LYS A 416 -62.78 -29.50 12.90
C LYS A 416 -63.19 -30.33 11.68
N ALA A 417 -62.47 -30.21 10.56
CA ALA A 417 -62.75 -30.98 9.35
C ALA A 417 -62.62 -32.49 9.58
N MET A 418 -61.65 -32.92 10.38
CA MET A 418 -61.45 -34.31 10.78
C MET A 418 -62.63 -34.82 11.63
N ASN A 419 -63.11 -34.03 12.59
CA ASN A 419 -64.29 -34.38 13.38
C ASN A 419 -65.56 -34.52 12.51
N GLU A 420 -65.78 -33.59 11.58
CA GLU A 420 -66.88 -33.66 10.60
C GLU A 420 -66.76 -34.91 9.69
N PHE A 421 -65.53 -35.28 9.31
CA PHE A 421 -65.24 -36.45 8.49
C PHE A 421 -65.51 -37.77 9.22
N PHE A 422 -65.38 -37.80 10.56
CA PHE A 422 -65.67 -38.97 11.39
C PHE A 422 -67.12 -39.09 11.88
N GLN A 423 -67.96 -38.08 11.64
CA GLN A 423 -69.38 -38.15 11.98
C GLN A 423 -70.11 -39.11 11.02
N ASP A 424 -70.70 -40.15 11.60
CA ASP A 424 -71.57 -41.10 10.89
C ASP A 424 -72.89 -40.38 10.51
N GLU A 425 -73.44 -40.66 9.32
CA GLU A 425 -74.78 -40.17 8.95
C GLU A 425 -75.84 -40.86 9.80
N GLU A 426 -76.65 -40.10 10.55
CA GLU A 426 -77.93 -40.60 11.07
C GLU A 426 -78.86 -40.89 9.88
N LYS A 427 -78.78 -42.10 9.33
CA LYS A 427 -79.89 -42.61 8.52
C LYS A 427 -81.05 -42.90 9.47
N LYS A 428 -82.06 -42.02 9.47
CA LYS A 428 -83.41 -42.41 9.93
C LYS A 428 -83.82 -43.69 9.19
N PRO A 429 -84.39 -44.70 9.87
CA PRO A 429 -84.84 -45.90 9.20
C PRO A 429 -86.08 -45.56 8.37
N GLU A 430 -85.93 -45.35 7.07
CA GLU A 430 -87.07 -45.21 6.17
C GLU A 430 -87.68 -46.59 5.88
N THR A 431 -88.92 -46.73 6.31
CA THR A 431 -89.84 -47.79 5.94
C THR A 431 -90.10 -47.81 4.44
N ALA A 432 -89.80 -48.97 3.84
CA ALA A 432 -90.49 -49.62 2.72
C ALA A 432 -90.47 -49.00 1.30
N MET A 433 -89.98 -49.84 0.38
CA MET A 433 -90.39 -50.07 -1.01
C MET A 433 -90.46 -48.88 -1.99
N GLY A 434 -89.51 -48.90 -2.93
CA GLY A 434 -89.81 -48.74 -4.35
C GLY A 434 -89.85 -47.31 -4.90
N SER A 435 -88.70 -46.72 -5.17
CA SER A 435 -88.42 -45.96 -6.40
C SER A 435 -86.98 -45.44 -6.36
N VAL A 436 -86.30 -45.53 -7.51
CA VAL A 436 -84.96 -44.98 -7.71
C VAL A 436 -85.07 -43.46 -7.75
N VAL A 437 -84.51 -42.82 -6.73
CA VAL A 437 -83.96 -41.47 -6.81
C VAL A 437 -82.49 -41.58 -6.45
N ILE A 438 -81.63 -41.62 -7.46
CA ILE A 438 -80.24 -41.22 -7.30
C ILE A 438 -80.30 -39.71 -7.11
N ILE A 439 -79.73 -39.19 -6.04
CA ILE A 439 -78.92 -37.96 -5.95
C ILE A 439 -78.62 -37.68 -4.44
N ASP A 440 -77.36 -37.31 -4.17
CA ASP A 440 -76.79 -36.70 -2.95
C ASP A 440 -76.07 -37.56 -1.88
N GLY A 441 -76.06 -38.89 -1.94
CA GLY A 441 -75.27 -39.71 -0.99
C GLY A 441 -73.76 -39.81 -1.28
N GLU A 442 -73.34 -39.75 -2.55
CA GLU A 442 -71.92 -39.77 -2.95
C GLU A 442 -71.31 -38.36 -2.91
N LYS A 443 -72.05 -37.34 -3.39
CA LYS A 443 -71.59 -35.94 -3.38
C LYS A 443 -71.23 -35.44 -1.97
N GLU A 444 -72.01 -35.79 -0.96
CA GLU A 444 -71.78 -35.30 0.41
C GLU A 444 -70.57 -35.99 1.09
N LYS A 445 -70.29 -37.25 0.75
CA LYS A 445 -69.06 -37.96 1.16
C LYS A 445 -67.82 -37.37 0.49
N ASP A 446 -67.95 -37.00 -0.78
CA ASP A 446 -66.91 -36.31 -1.54
C ASP A 446 -66.66 -34.89 -1.00
N GLU A 447 -67.70 -34.16 -0.61
CA GLU A 447 -67.57 -32.81 -0.02
C GLU A 447 -66.83 -32.81 1.32
N LYS A 448 -67.16 -33.73 2.24
CA LYS A 448 -66.43 -33.87 3.52
C LYS A 448 -64.96 -34.25 3.27
N ARG A 449 -64.69 -35.08 2.26
CA ARG A 449 -63.33 -35.46 1.87
C ARG A 449 -62.55 -34.27 1.30
N ILE A 450 -63.16 -33.50 0.40
CA ILE A 450 -62.56 -32.30 -0.20
C ILE A 450 -62.24 -31.25 0.88
N LYS A 451 -63.13 -31.06 1.87
CA LYS A 451 -62.87 -30.15 3.00
C LYS A 451 -61.68 -30.60 3.84
N LEU A 452 -61.59 -31.90 4.15
CA LEU A 452 -60.47 -32.48 4.88
C LEU A 452 -59.14 -32.32 4.13
N ASP A 453 -59.13 -32.65 2.83
CA ASP A 453 -57.92 -32.57 2.00
C ASP A 453 -57.42 -31.11 1.93
N LYS A 454 -58.33 -30.13 1.72
CA LYS A 454 -57.99 -28.70 1.76
C LYS A 454 -57.45 -28.24 3.12
N ALA A 455 -58.02 -28.72 4.23
CA ALA A 455 -57.55 -28.37 5.56
C ALA A 455 -56.15 -28.93 5.83
N PHE A 456 -55.85 -30.14 5.36
CA PHE A 456 -54.49 -30.70 5.41
C PHE A 456 -53.48 -29.92 4.59
N GLU A 457 -53.84 -29.55 3.35
CA GLU A 457 -52.98 -28.71 2.51
C GLU A 457 -52.70 -27.37 3.17
N ALA A 458 -53.72 -26.73 3.75
CA ALA A 458 -53.59 -25.46 4.45
C ALA A 458 -52.70 -25.57 5.70
N ALA A 459 -52.89 -26.60 6.53
CA ALA A 459 -52.10 -26.82 7.74
C ALA A 459 -50.63 -27.12 7.42
N ASN A 460 -50.36 -28.00 6.44
CA ASN A 460 -48.99 -28.29 6.01
C ASN A 460 -48.31 -27.08 5.37
N LYS A 461 -49.05 -26.30 4.57
CA LYS A 461 -48.53 -25.06 3.99
C LYS A 461 -48.17 -24.05 5.07
N ALA A 462 -49.07 -23.80 6.03
CA ALA A 462 -48.81 -22.89 7.14
C ALA A 462 -47.63 -23.34 8.02
N ALA A 463 -47.47 -24.65 8.22
CA ALA A 463 -46.34 -25.22 8.96
C ALA A 463 -45.02 -24.98 8.24
N ASN A 464 -44.97 -25.23 6.93
CA ASN A 464 -43.76 -25.00 6.13
C ASN A 464 -43.38 -23.51 6.09
N GLU A 465 -44.35 -22.60 5.90
CA GLU A 465 -44.10 -21.16 5.91
C GLU A 465 -43.56 -20.68 7.28
N ALA A 466 -44.06 -21.24 8.38
CA ALA A 466 -43.55 -20.93 9.72
C ALA A 466 -42.13 -21.48 9.95
N GLU A 467 -41.83 -22.69 9.46
CA GLU A 467 -40.49 -23.28 9.54
C GLU A 467 -39.45 -22.52 8.69
N GLU A 468 -39.85 -21.96 7.56
CA GLU A 468 -38.97 -21.11 6.75
C GLU A 468 -38.50 -19.88 7.52
N LEU A 469 -39.34 -19.28 8.37
CA LEU A 469 -38.94 -18.18 9.26
C LEU A 469 -37.89 -18.61 10.28
N VAL A 470 -38.06 -19.79 10.90
CA VAL A 470 -37.08 -20.36 11.85
C VAL A 470 -35.73 -20.60 11.18
N LYS A 471 -35.75 -21.16 9.97
CA LYS A 471 -34.54 -21.35 9.18
C LYS A 471 -33.88 -20.02 8.81
N SER A 472 -34.67 -19.01 8.47
CA SER A 472 -34.18 -17.67 8.16
C SER A 472 -33.48 -17.06 9.38
N ALA A 473 -34.11 -17.05 10.56
CA ALA A 473 -33.52 -16.53 11.79
C ALA A 473 -32.20 -17.21 12.17
N SER A 474 -32.06 -18.52 11.94
CA SER A 474 -30.81 -19.24 12.17
C SER A 474 -29.64 -18.65 11.34
N GLY A 475 -29.90 -18.22 10.11
CA GLY A 475 -28.90 -17.56 9.26
C GLY A 475 -28.53 -16.14 9.73
N PHE A 476 -29.45 -15.42 10.37
CA PHE A 476 -29.15 -14.13 11.01
C PHE A 476 -28.36 -14.32 12.31
N GLU A 477 -28.70 -15.34 13.10
CA GLU A 477 -27.93 -15.72 14.30
C GLU A 477 -26.48 -16.06 13.95
N GLU A 478 -26.26 -16.87 12.90
CA GLU A 478 -24.92 -17.23 12.44
C GLU A 478 -24.09 -16.00 12.07
N LYS A 479 -24.67 -15.08 11.28
CA LYS A 479 -24.00 -13.82 10.91
C LYS A 479 -23.69 -12.93 12.12
N ALA A 480 -24.61 -12.83 13.08
CA ALA A 480 -24.39 -12.07 14.31
C ALA A 480 -23.28 -12.69 15.17
N MET A 481 -23.23 -14.03 15.27
CA MET A 481 -22.20 -14.76 15.99
C MET A 481 -20.83 -14.70 15.31
N GLU A 482 -20.78 -14.77 13.97
CA GLU A 482 -19.55 -14.56 13.21
C GLU A 482 -18.96 -13.16 13.44
N ALA A 483 -19.81 -12.12 13.39
CA ALA A 483 -19.40 -10.76 13.65
C ALA A 483 -18.90 -10.60 15.10
N TYR A 484 -19.64 -11.16 16.07
CA TYR A 484 -19.25 -11.21 17.48
C TYR A 484 -17.89 -11.88 17.72
N ASN A 485 -17.62 -13.01 17.07
CA ASN A 485 -16.38 -13.77 17.25
C ASN A 485 -15.15 -13.04 16.72
N LYS A 486 -15.31 -12.13 15.75
CA LYS A 486 -14.22 -11.29 15.21
C LYS A 486 -13.82 -10.13 16.12
N MET A 487 -14.60 -9.84 17.16
CA MET A 487 -14.39 -8.70 18.04
C MET A 487 -13.40 -9.02 19.17
N ASN A 488 -12.66 -7.98 19.59
CA ASN A 488 -11.82 -8.02 20.78
C ASN A 488 -12.65 -8.00 22.06
N ASP A 489 -12.12 -8.57 23.14
CA ASP A 489 -12.78 -8.59 24.44
C ASP A 489 -12.93 -7.19 25.03
N GLY A 490 -14.07 -6.95 25.68
CA GLY A 490 -14.43 -5.66 26.28
C GLY A 490 -15.93 -5.51 26.49
N ASP A 491 -16.33 -4.34 26.99
CA ASP A 491 -17.72 -4.03 27.34
C ASP A 491 -18.65 -4.10 26.11
N PHE A 492 -18.18 -3.63 24.96
CA PHE A 492 -18.98 -3.64 23.73
C PHE A 492 -19.27 -5.06 23.23
N LYS A 493 -18.27 -5.96 23.24
CA LYS A 493 -18.46 -7.38 22.91
C LYS A 493 -19.42 -8.05 23.90
N THR A 494 -19.30 -7.73 25.19
CA THR A 494 -20.20 -8.24 26.23
C THR A 494 -21.65 -7.79 26.01
N ALA A 495 -21.87 -6.53 25.63
CA ALA A 495 -23.19 -6.01 25.29
C ALA A 495 -23.80 -6.72 24.07
N MET A 496 -23.01 -6.94 23.01
CA MET A 496 -23.47 -7.71 21.84
C MET A 496 -23.85 -9.15 22.20
N ALA A 497 -23.08 -9.83 23.06
CA ALA A 497 -23.42 -11.17 23.51
C ALA A 497 -24.78 -11.23 24.24
N ALA A 498 -25.09 -10.25 25.08
CA ALA A 498 -26.36 -10.18 25.79
C ALA A 498 -27.54 -9.98 24.83
N ARG A 499 -27.37 -9.12 23.82
CA ARG A 499 -28.36 -8.89 22.76
C ARG A 499 -28.62 -10.15 21.93
N ILE A 500 -27.56 -10.81 21.44
CA ILE A 500 -27.66 -12.06 20.69
C ILE A 500 -28.39 -13.14 21.49
N ARG A 501 -28.06 -13.32 22.77
CA ARG A 501 -28.74 -14.29 23.64
C ARG A 501 -30.24 -14.00 23.77
N THR A 502 -30.60 -12.72 23.88
CA THR A 502 -32.00 -12.30 24.00
C THR A 502 -32.76 -12.57 22.71
N ALA A 503 -32.19 -12.21 21.56
CA ALA A 503 -32.79 -12.48 20.25
C ALA A 503 -32.93 -13.99 19.98
N LYS A 504 -31.89 -14.77 20.31
CA LYS A 504 -31.91 -16.23 20.22
C LYS A 504 -33.03 -16.84 21.07
N ALA A 505 -33.18 -16.42 22.32
CA ALA A 505 -34.22 -16.94 23.19
C ALA A 505 -35.64 -16.74 22.61
N LYS A 506 -35.87 -15.61 21.93
CA LYS A 506 -37.15 -15.36 21.23
C LYS A 506 -37.35 -16.28 20.03
N ALA A 507 -36.31 -16.48 19.22
CA ALA A 507 -36.35 -17.40 18.09
C ALA A 507 -36.61 -18.85 18.55
N ASP A 508 -35.94 -19.28 19.62
CA ASP A 508 -36.10 -20.61 20.21
C ASP A 508 -37.53 -20.81 20.76
N GLU A 509 -38.10 -19.81 21.45
CA GLU A 509 -39.49 -19.87 21.93
C GLU A 509 -40.50 -20.00 20.78
N ALA A 510 -40.29 -19.25 19.70
CA ALA A 510 -41.13 -19.30 18.52
C ALA A 510 -41.02 -20.64 17.78
N ALA A 511 -39.79 -21.14 17.61
CA ALA A 511 -39.51 -22.45 17.02
C ALA A 511 -40.18 -23.59 17.81
N GLN A 512 -40.11 -23.55 19.15
CA GLN A 512 -40.76 -24.54 20.00
C GLN A 512 -42.29 -24.55 19.79
N LYS A 513 -42.94 -23.38 19.74
CA LYS A 513 -44.39 -23.31 19.48
C LYS A 513 -44.77 -23.87 18.11
N ILE A 514 -43.95 -23.61 17.08
CA ILE A 514 -44.15 -24.15 15.73
C ILE A 514 -44.01 -25.67 15.74
N GLU A 515 -42.99 -26.20 16.43
CA GLU A 515 -42.76 -27.65 16.55
C GLU A 515 -43.91 -28.34 17.29
N GLU A 516 -44.44 -27.74 18.37
CA GLU A 516 -45.62 -28.24 19.09
C GLU A 516 -46.87 -28.29 18.19
N LEU A 517 -47.15 -27.22 17.44
CA LEU A 517 -48.29 -27.14 16.51
C LEU A 517 -48.15 -28.10 15.32
N LYS A 518 -46.96 -28.23 14.73
CA LYS A 518 -46.70 -29.22 13.68
C LYS A 518 -46.77 -30.65 14.23
N GLY A 519 -46.33 -30.82 15.48
CA GLY A 519 -46.36 -32.06 16.24
C GLY A 519 -47.75 -32.64 16.41
N VAL A 520 -48.82 -31.84 16.33
CA VAL A 520 -50.21 -32.34 16.41
C VAL A 520 -50.84 -32.69 15.06
N ILE A 521 -50.25 -32.28 13.93
CA ILE A 521 -50.79 -32.60 12.59
C ILE A 521 -50.63 -34.11 12.32
N PRO A 522 -51.72 -34.87 12.09
CA PRO A 522 -51.67 -36.29 11.74
C PRO A 522 -51.26 -36.50 10.26
N THR A 523 -51.10 -37.75 9.82
CA THR A 523 -51.02 -38.01 8.38
C THR A 523 -52.43 -38.19 7.80
N LEU A 524 -52.65 -37.72 6.56
CA LEU A 524 -53.92 -37.91 5.87
C LEU A 524 -54.30 -39.40 5.75
N GLN A 525 -53.30 -40.26 5.57
CA GLN A 525 -53.49 -41.69 5.47
C GLN A 525 -53.96 -42.31 6.80
N ASP A 526 -53.44 -41.85 7.94
CA ASP A 526 -53.92 -42.32 9.24
C ASP A 526 -55.40 -41.95 9.47
N VAL A 527 -55.81 -40.74 9.05
CA VAL A 527 -57.23 -40.32 9.15
C VAL A 527 -58.14 -41.20 8.29
N LEU A 528 -57.71 -41.49 7.07
CA LEU A 528 -58.42 -42.41 6.17
C LEU A 528 -58.53 -43.82 6.76
N ASP A 529 -57.42 -44.33 7.27
CA ASP A 529 -57.33 -45.69 7.80
C ASP A 529 -58.15 -45.87 9.08
N VAL A 530 -58.20 -44.84 9.93
CA VAL A 530 -59.08 -44.81 11.10
C VAL A 530 -60.54 -44.75 10.66
N ARG A 531 -60.91 -43.97 9.62
CA ARG A 531 -62.29 -43.95 9.12
C ARG A 531 -62.68 -45.29 8.50
N ALA A 532 -61.80 -45.91 7.72
CA ALA A 532 -62.03 -47.23 7.14
C ALA A 532 -62.21 -48.29 8.24
N ALA A 533 -61.35 -48.28 9.26
CA ALA A 533 -61.44 -49.15 10.43
C ALA A 533 -62.73 -48.90 11.25
N LYS A 534 -63.16 -47.65 11.42
CA LYS A 534 -64.43 -47.28 12.07
C LYS A 534 -65.64 -47.77 11.27
N THR A 535 -65.57 -47.68 9.95
CA THR A 535 -66.64 -48.13 9.05
C THR A 535 -66.73 -49.66 9.02
N TRP A 536 -65.59 -50.36 8.96
CA TRP A 536 -65.49 -51.82 8.97
C TRP A 536 -65.93 -52.46 10.29
N LEU A 537 -65.75 -51.75 11.41
CA LEU A 537 -66.17 -52.23 12.72
C LEU A 537 -67.70 -52.16 12.81
N THR A 538 -68.37 -53.21 12.38
CA THR A 538 -69.83 -53.39 12.44
C THR A 538 -70.20 -54.50 13.44
N ALA A 539 -71.48 -54.64 13.76
CA ALA A 539 -71.93 -55.57 14.81
C ALA A 539 -71.55 -57.04 14.53
N ASP A 540 -71.42 -57.45 13.26
CA ASP A 540 -70.95 -58.79 12.86
C ASP A 540 -69.49 -59.07 13.23
N LYS A 541 -68.71 -58.05 13.62
CA LYS A 541 -67.35 -58.20 14.15
C LYS A 541 -67.31 -58.57 15.63
N PHE A 542 -68.47 -58.74 16.26
CA PHE A 542 -68.66 -59.25 17.60
C PHE A 542 -69.26 -60.64 17.50
N THR A 543 -68.46 -61.67 17.78
CA THR A 543 -68.89 -63.06 17.67
C THR A 543 -68.94 -63.71 19.04
N PHE A 544 -70.09 -64.28 19.40
CA PHE A 544 -70.22 -65.07 20.62
C PHE A 544 -69.40 -66.35 20.53
N ASP A 545 -68.85 -66.77 21.67
CA ASP A 545 -68.25 -68.08 21.82
C ASP A 545 -69.30 -69.18 21.65
N LYS A 546 -68.92 -70.31 21.04
CA LYS A 546 -69.86 -71.39 20.73
C LYS A 546 -70.39 -72.07 22.00
N GLU A 547 -69.53 -72.21 23.02
CA GLU A 547 -69.87 -72.86 24.28
C GLU A 547 -70.44 -71.87 25.30
N ASN A 548 -69.95 -70.62 25.27
CA ASN A 548 -70.38 -69.53 26.14
C ASN A 548 -71.12 -68.45 25.34
N ASN A 549 -72.24 -68.86 24.74
CA ASN A 549 -73.05 -68.03 23.84
C ASN A 549 -73.97 -67.03 24.58
N GLU A 550 -74.85 -66.33 23.85
CA GLU A 550 -75.74 -65.29 24.37
C GLU A 550 -76.74 -65.77 25.45
N VAL A 551 -76.96 -67.08 25.56
CA VAL A 551 -77.83 -67.68 26.60
C VAL A 551 -77.06 -68.27 27.79
N SER A 552 -75.71 -68.21 27.78
CA SER A 552 -74.87 -68.69 28.89
C SER A 552 -74.94 -67.77 30.12
N GLU A 553 -74.60 -68.30 31.31
CA GLU A 553 -74.44 -67.51 32.54
C GLU A 553 -73.32 -66.46 32.43
N SER A 554 -72.28 -66.76 31.65
CA SER A 554 -71.16 -65.85 31.38
C SER A 554 -70.87 -65.78 29.89
N PRO A 555 -71.67 -65.02 29.10
CA PRO A 555 -71.46 -64.88 27.66
C PRO A 555 -70.07 -64.32 27.35
N ILE A 556 -69.38 -64.94 26.39
CA ILE A 556 -68.08 -64.51 25.91
C ILE A 556 -68.22 -64.01 24.49
N ILE A 557 -67.74 -62.79 24.22
CA ILE A 557 -67.71 -62.18 22.89
C ILE A 557 -66.27 -61.97 22.47
N TYR A 558 -65.93 -62.48 21.29
CA TYR A 558 -64.66 -62.21 20.63
C TYR A 558 -64.80 -61.03 19.68
N THR A 559 -63.85 -60.10 19.76
CA THR A 559 -63.75 -58.91 18.91
C THR A 559 -62.34 -58.76 18.35
N ALA A 560 -62.15 -57.97 17.29
CA ALA A 560 -60.81 -57.75 16.72
C ALA A 560 -59.98 -56.78 17.57
N SER A 561 -58.72 -57.06 17.87
CA SER A 561 -57.84 -56.09 18.57
C SER A 561 -57.20 -55.07 17.63
N LYS A 562 -57.20 -55.34 16.32
CA LYS A 562 -56.63 -54.47 15.28
C LYS A 562 -57.33 -54.67 13.93
N HIS A 563 -57.24 -53.67 13.07
CA HIS A 563 -57.69 -53.72 11.67
C HIS A 563 -56.56 -54.15 10.73
N GLN A 564 -56.90 -54.56 9.49
CA GLN A 564 -55.91 -55.00 8.48
C GLN A 564 -54.92 -53.90 8.08
N ASN A 565 -55.33 -52.63 8.15
CA ASN A 565 -54.47 -51.46 7.92
C ASN A 565 -53.70 -51.01 9.18
N GLN A 566 -53.57 -51.89 10.19
CA GLN A 566 -52.82 -51.66 11.43
C GLN A 566 -53.44 -50.65 12.41
N THR A 567 -54.66 -50.15 12.18
CA THR A 567 -55.40 -49.39 13.19
C THR A 567 -55.71 -50.27 14.41
N VAL A 568 -55.51 -49.73 15.61
CA VAL A 568 -55.71 -50.45 16.88
C VAL A 568 -57.11 -50.19 17.43
N TYR A 569 -57.72 -51.22 18.00
CA TYR A 569 -59.01 -51.13 18.70
C TYR A 569 -58.83 -51.36 20.19
N LYS A 570 -59.23 -50.38 21.01
CA LYS A 570 -59.21 -50.48 22.46
C LYS A 570 -60.63 -50.41 23.00
N TYR A 571 -61.01 -51.46 23.71
CA TYR A 571 -62.38 -51.66 24.20
C TYR A 571 -62.50 -51.20 25.65
N SER A 572 -63.60 -50.52 25.95
CA SER A 572 -63.94 -50.07 27.29
C SER A 572 -65.46 -50.10 27.51
N VAL A 573 -65.89 -50.22 28.76
CA VAL A 573 -67.31 -50.17 29.13
C VAL A 573 -67.68 -48.74 29.47
N VAL A 574 -68.77 -48.23 28.92
CA VAL A 574 -69.36 -46.96 29.35
C VAL A 574 -70.24 -47.26 30.57
N GLU A 575 -69.95 -46.66 31.73
CA GLU A 575 -70.74 -46.89 32.95
C GLU A 575 -72.22 -46.50 32.75
N ASN A 576 -73.12 -47.48 32.83
CA ASN A 576 -74.56 -47.27 32.83
C ASN A 576 -75.02 -46.92 34.25
N ASN A 577 -75.07 -45.62 34.59
CA ASN A 577 -75.74 -45.14 35.82
C ASN A 577 -77.27 -45.17 35.66
N LYS A 578 -77.84 -46.38 35.49
CA LYS A 578 -79.28 -46.63 35.59
C LYS A 578 -79.57 -47.81 36.51
N ALA A 579 -79.11 -47.72 37.76
CA ALA A 579 -79.67 -48.46 38.88
C ALA A 579 -79.27 -47.79 40.20
N ASP A 580 -79.69 -46.53 40.39
CA ASP A 580 -79.67 -45.89 41.71
C ASP A 580 -80.96 -45.09 41.91
N SER A 581 -82.06 -45.84 41.95
CA SER A 581 -83.21 -45.45 42.78
C SER A 581 -83.47 -46.61 43.74
N VAL A 582 -83.02 -46.41 44.99
CA VAL A 582 -83.36 -47.16 46.20
C VAL A 582 -82.41 -48.32 46.58
N ARG A 583 -81.24 -48.01 47.17
CA ARG A 583 -80.90 -48.30 48.59
C ARG A 583 -79.50 -47.80 48.95
N ARG A 584 -79.40 -47.27 50.17
CA ARG A 584 -78.27 -46.53 50.75
C ARG A 584 -77.03 -47.39 51.04
N MET A 585 -75.91 -46.67 51.09
CA MET A 585 -74.74 -46.81 51.99
C MET A 585 -73.53 -47.66 51.58
N ASN A 586 -72.44 -46.88 51.43
CA ASN A 586 -71.08 -47.08 51.93
C ASN A 586 -69.98 -47.73 51.05
N ILE A 587 -69.01 -46.85 50.70
CA ILE A 587 -67.55 -46.92 50.89
C ILE A 587 -66.80 -48.09 50.18
N PHE A 588 -65.81 -47.70 49.37
CA PHE A 588 -64.90 -48.51 48.54
C PHE A 588 -65.54 -49.15 47.30
N SER A 589 -65.49 -48.45 46.15
CA SER A 589 -65.79 -49.02 44.83
C SER A 589 -64.70 -50.01 44.39
N ARG A 590 -64.62 -51.16 45.07
CA ARG A 590 -64.15 -52.38 44.41
C ARG A 590 -65.24 -52.74 43.42
N ILE A 591 -64.91 -52.71 42.13
CA ILE A 591 -65.74 -53.22 41.03
C ILE A 591 -66.32 -54.55 41.49
N ASN A 592 -67.61 -54.59 41.80
CA ASN A 592 -68.27 -55.83 42.12
C ASN A 592 -68.46 -56.56 40.77
N ARG A 593 -67.46 -57.35 40.38
CA ARG A 593 -67.38 -58.13 39.12
C ARG A 593 -68.52 -59.16 38.97
N ASN A 594 -69.39 -59.24 39.97
CA ASN A 594 -70.54 -60.12 40.03
C ASN A 594 -71.89 -59.40 39.88
N LYS A 595 -71.91 -58.11 39.48
CA LYS A 595 -73.17 -57.42 39.15
C LYS A 595 -73.65 -57.81 37.75
N PRO A 596 -74.97 -58.02 37.55
CA PRO A 596 -75.58 -58.17 36.23
C PRO A 596 -75.14 -57.06 35.27
N GLY A 597 -74.69 -57.42 34.07
CA GLY A 597 -74.19 -56.50 33.05
C GLY A 597 -72.75 -56.00 33.22
N SER A 598 -72.02 -56.46 34.25
CA SER A 598 -70.58 -56.14 34.34
C SER A 598 -69.78 -56.88 33.25
N VAL A 599 -68.79 -56.20 32.65
CA VAL A 599 -67.96 -56.76 31.59
C VAL A 599 -66.49 -56.76 32.01
N LYS A 600 -65.84 -57.91 31.87
CA LYS A 600 -64.40 -58.08 32.01
C LYS A 600 -63.78 -58.15 30.61
N ILE A 601 -62.80 -57.31 30.35
CA ILE A 601 -62.09 -57.25 29.06
C ILE A 601 -60.72 -57.90 29.22
N GLU A 602 -60.42 -58.89 28.39
CA GLU A 602 -59.14 -59.60 28.38
C GLU A 602 -58.56 -59.64 26.96
N GLU A 603 -57.29 -59.29 26.81
CA GLU A 603 -56.54 -59.52 25.57
C GLU A 603 -55.98 -60.94 25.59
N LYS A 604 -56.49 -61.82 24.73
CA LYS A 604 -56.01 -63.20 24.61
C LYS A 604 -55.73 -63.54 23.15
N LYS A 605 -54.59 -64.18 22.89
CA LYS A 605 -54.38 -64.85 21.60
C LYS A 605 -55.34 -66.02 21.53
N MET A 606 -56.32 -65.93 20.64
CA MET A 606 -57.21 -67.04 20.36
C MET A 606 -56.40 -68.21 19.80
N ILE A 607 -56.53 -69.38 20.43
CA ILE A 607 -56.16 -70.66 19.82
C ILE A 607 -57.47 -71.30 19.41
N LEU A 608 -57.77 -71.33 18.11
CA LEU A 608 -58.98 -71.93 17.60
C LEU A 608 -58.90 -73.46 17.78
N ASN A 609 -59.76 -74.04 18.62
CA ASN A 609 -59.97 -75.49 18.61
C ASN A 609 -61.02 -75.81 17.55
N THR A 610 -60.63 -76.56 16.53
CA THR A 610 -61.59 -77.21 15.62
C THR A 610 -61.83 -78.64 16.09
N ASP A 611 -63.05 -79.14 15.90
CA ASP A 611 -63.61 -80.38 16.47
C ASP A 611 -62.88 -81.71 16.17
N LYS A 612 -61.66 -81.69 15.62
CA LYS A 612 -60.84 -82.89 15.42
C LYS A 612 -59.36 -82.62 15.62
N GLY A 613 -58.94 -82.38 16.88
CA GLY A 613 -57.59 -82.67 17.37
C GLY A 613 -56.38 -82.02 16.68
N ARG A 614 -56.55 -81.10 15.73
CA ARG A 614 -55.47 -80.34 15.08
C ARG A 614 -55.55 -78.89 15.53
N ARG A 615 -54.60 -78.48 16.36
CA ARG A 615 -54.35 -77.08 16.70
C ARG A 615 -53.74 -76.38 15.49
N GLU A 616 -54.55 -75.72 14.67
CA GLU A 616 -54.04 -74.71 13.75
C GLU A 616 -53.92 -73.39 14.52
N VAL A 617 -52.68 -72.92 14.68
CA VAL A 617 -52.38 -71.63 15.31
C VAL A 617 -52.65 -70.53 14.29
N LEU A 618 -53.93 -70.22 14.06
CA LEU A 618 -54.34 -68.90 13.56
C LEU A 618 -54.54 -68.02 14.78
N ALA A 619 -53.43 -67.58 15.37
CA ALA A 619 -53.45 -66.61 16.46
C ALA A 619 -53.87 -65.24 15.88
N GLU A 620 -55.16 -65.03 15.70
CA GLU A 620 -55.71 -63.68 15.54
C GLU A 620 -55.71 -63.01 16.91
N ASP A 621 -55.12 -61.81 16.99
CA ASP A 621 -55.21 -60.97 18.18
C ASP A 621 -56.67 -60.51 18.31
N LYS A 622 -57.42 -61.21 19.17
CA LYS A 622 -58.81 -60.89 19.50
C LYS A 622 -58.93 -60.42 20.94
N THR A 623 -59.74 -59.41 21.14
CA THR A 623 -60.11 -58.96 22.47
C THR A 623 -61.33 -59.75 22.92
N THR A 624 -61.31 -60.24 24.15
CA THR A 624 -62.39 -61.05 24.72
C THR A 624 -63.17 -60.20 25.70
N LEU A 625 -64.48 -60.08 25.49
CA LEU A 625 -65.42 -59.43 26.40
C LEU A 625 -66.19 -60.53 27.13
N ILE A 626 -65.99 -60.66 28.44
CA ILE A 626 -66.67 -61.62 29.29
C ILE A 626 -67.75 -60.87 30.05
N ILE A 627 -69.00 -61.19 29.79
CA ILE A 627 -70.16 -60.48 30.32
C ILE A 627 -70.79 -61.30 31.44
N ASN A 628 -71.17 -60.65 32.54
CA ASN A 628 -71.91 -61.30 33.62
C ASN A 628 -73.43 -61.16 33.39
N ARG A 629 -74.15 -62.27 33.22
CA ARG A 629 -75.61 -62.27 33.04
C ARG A 629 -76.32 -62.32 34.39
N GLY A 630 -77.42 -61.58 34.54
CA GLY A 630 -78.19 -61.56 35.80
C GLY A 630 -79.70 -61.71 35.62
N THR A 631 -80.46 -61.39 36.66
CA THR A 631 -81.90 -61.63 36.75
C THR A 631 -82.77 -60.67 35.93
N GLU A 632 -82.17 -59.63 35.33
CA GLU A 632 -82.87 -58.62 34.54
C GLU A 632 -82.20 -58.44 33.17
N ASN A 633 -83.00 -58.07 32.16
CA ASN A 633 -82.47 -57.66 30.87
C ASN A 633 -81.59 -56.43 31.07
N THR A 634 -80.33 -56.54 30.67
CA THR A 634 -79.35 -55.49 30.87
C THR A 634 -78.79 -55.03 29.53
N GLU A 635 -78.62 -53.71 29.39
CA GLU A 635 -77.96 -53.12 28.23
C GLU A 635 -76.54 -52.73 28.62
N VAL A 636 -75.57 -53.10 27.80
CA VAL A 636 -74.17 -52.69 27.98
C VAL A 636 -73.73 -51.87 26.78
N MET A 637 -73.17 -50.70 27.06
CA MET A 637 -72.57 -49.84 26.06
C MET A 637 -71.06 -50.05 26.05
N ILE A 638 -70.54 -50.56 24.94
CA ILE A 638 -69.11 -50.74 24.71
C ILE A 638 -68.60 -49.57 23.86
N LYS A 639 -67.62 -48.83 24.40
CA LYS A 639 -66.86 -47.83 23.67
C LYS A 639 -65.62 -48.51 23.07
N VAL A 640 -65.47 -48.40 21.76
CA VAL A 640 -64.26 -48.81 21.04
C VAL A 640 -63.52 -47.56 20.60
N GLU A 641 -62.38 -47.32 21.22
CA GLU A 641 -61.41 -46.31 20.80
C GLU A 641 -60.57 -46.88 19.65
N ILE A 642 -60.53 -46.16 18.53
CA ILE A 642 -59.95 -46.58 17.27
C ILE A 642 -58.80 -45.62 16.97
N THR A 643 -57.57 -46.13 16.96
CA THR A 643 -56.37 -45.28 16.90
C THR A 643 -55.39 -45.74 15.84
N LYS A 644 -54.87 -44.78 15.06
CA LYS A 644 -53.69 -44.98 14.20
C LYS A 644 -52.86 -43.68 14.16
N GLY A 645 -51.57 -43.80 14.42
CA GLY A 645 -50.70 -42.62 14.53
C GLY A 645 -51.22 -41.65 15.60
N LYS A 646 -51.41 -40.38 15.21
CA LYS A 646 -51.96 -39.32 16.08
C LYS A 646 -53.50 -39.22 16.03
N VAL A 647 -54.14 -40.05 15.22
CA VAL A 647 -55.59 -39.98 14.99
C VAL A 647 -56.30 -40.96 15.90
N THR A 648 -57.30 -40.46 16.63
CA THR A 648 -58.19 -41.28 17.46
C THR A 648 -59.64 -40.91 17.21
N THR A 649 -60.51 -41.91 17.11
CA THR A 649 -61.97 -41.73 17.08
C THR A 649 -62.64 -42.84 17.86
N ASP A 650 -63.89 -42.62 18.24
CA ASP A 650 -64.66 -43.57 19.02
C ASP A 650 -65.83 -44.14 18.22
N LYS A 651 -66.17 -45.40 18.47
CA LYS A 651 -67.43 -46.02 18.03
C LYS A 651 -68.08 -46.76 19.19
N TYR A 652 -69.39 -46.61 19.33
CA TYR A 652 -70.16 -47.18 20.42
C TYR A 652 -71.03 -48.33 19.93
N PHE A 653 -71.04 -49.42 20.68
CA PHE A 653 -71.90 -50.58 20.43
C PHE A 653 -72.78 -50.83 21.63
N LYS A 654 -74.04 -51.11 21.36
CA LYS A 654 -75.01 -51.52 22.37
C LYS A 654 -75.18 -53.03 22.29
N ILE A 655 -74.93 -53.70 23.41
CA ILE A 655 -75.10 -55.15 23.56
C ILE A 655 -76.27 -55.37 24.51
N ASN A 656 -77.32 -56.00 24.00
CA ASN A 656 -78.48 -56.37 24.80
C ASN A 656 -78.25 -57.76 25.37
N ILE A 657 -78.31 -57.88 26.70
CA ILE A 657 -78.12 -59.13 27.41
C ILE A 657 -79.46 -59.53 28.00
N PRO A 658 -80.07 -60.64 27.55
CA PRO A 658 -81.32 -61.12 28.11
C PRO A 658 -81.10 -61.60 29.55
N LYS A 659 -82.16 -61.58 30.37
CA LYS A 659 -82.14 -62.14 31.73
C LYS A 659 -81.80 -63.63 31.72
N LEU A 660 -81.27 -64.14 32.83
CA LEU A 660 -81.05 -65.57 33.04
C LEU A 660 -82.38 -66.34 32.98
N ASP A 661 -82.39 -67.50 32.33
CA ASP A 661 -83.56 -68.40 32.32
C ASP A 661 -83.83 -68.95 33.72
N ASP A 662 -85.11 -69.13 34.06
CA ASP A 662 -85.54 -69.47 35.42
C ASP A 662 -85.01 -70.84 35.91
N ASP A 663 -84.58 -71.71 34.99
CA ASP A 663 -83.98 -73.04 35.25
C ASP A 663 -82.51 -72.99 35.72
N PHE A 664 -81.81 -71.88 35.47
CA PHE A 664 -80.43 -71.63 35.89
C PHE A 664 -80.33 -70.63 37.04
N LEU A 665 -81.47 -70.09 37.48
CA LEU A 665 -81.53 -69.39 38.76
C LEU A 665 -81.17 -70.40 39.85
N PRO A 666 -80.33 -70.05 40.84
CA PRO A 666 -80.14 -70.92 41.98
C PRO A 666 -81.51 -71.26 42.53
N VAL A 667 -81.84 -72.55 42.61
CA VAL A 667 -83.07 -73.04 43.23
C VAL A 667 -83.18 -72.33 44.56
N THR A 668 -84.11 -71.40 44.65
CA THR A 668 -84.57 -70.89 45.93
C THR A 668 -85.16 -72.10 46.61
N ILE A 669 -84.38 -72.70 47.53
CA ILE A 669 -84.94 -73.57 48.55
C ILE A 669 -85.91 -72.66 49.31
N SER A 670 -87.17 -72.74 48.91
CA SER A 670 -88.29 -72.23 49.65
C SER A 670 -88.23 -72.86 51.04
N GLU A 671 -87.98 -72.01 52.03
CA GLU A 671 -88.38 -72.15 53.43
C GLU A 671 -88.88 -73.55 53.82
N ALA A 672 -87.95 -74.42 54.19
CA ALA A 672 -88.24 -75.39 55.24
C ALA A 672 -88.05 -74.66 56.57
N GLU A 673 -89.16 -74.38 57.24
CA GLU A 673 -89.18 -73.84 58.59
C GLU A 673 -88.33 -74.70 59.56
N PRO A 674 -87.67 -74.07 60.55
CA PRO A 674 -86.51 -74.64 61.22
C PRO A 674 -86.91 -75.57 62.37
N PRO A 675 -86.16 -76.66 62.65
CA PRO A 675 -86.14 -77.20 63.99
C PRO A 675 -85.19 -76.37 64.87
N GLY A 676 -85.67 -76.08 66.07
CA GLY A 676 -85.12 -75.15 67.04
C GLY A 676 -83.65 -75.37 67.44
N MET A 677 -83.00 -74.21 67.60
CA MET A 677 -82.45 -73.72 68.87
C MET A 677 -81.13 -74.31 69.41
N VAL A 678 -80.40 -73.38 70.04
CA VAL A 678 -79.33 -73.50 71.06
C VAL A 678 -77.91 -73.35 70.46
N LEU A 679 -77.36 -72.12 70.42
CA LEU A 679 -76.74 -71.32 71.50
C LEU A 679 -75.36 -71.83 71.95
N GLY A 680 -74.41 -70.90 72.03
CA GLY A 680 -73.10 -71.07 72.68
C GLY A 680 -72.01 -71.44 71.67
N GLY A 681 -71.07 -70.55 71.38
CA GLY A 681 -70.00 -70.19 72.31
C GLY A 681 -68.79 -71.06 71.98
N SER A 682 -67.96 -70.59 71.06
CA SER A 682 -66.65 -69.99 71.36
C SER A 682 -65.73 -70.94 72.12
N VAL A 683 -64.60 -71.33 71.53
CA VAL A 683 -63.25 -71.07 72.07
C VAL A 683 -62.20 -71.30 70.97
N ASN A 684 -61.34 -70.29 70.85
CA ASN A 684 -59.95 -70.26 70.37
C ASN A 684 -59.21 -71.59 70.16
N PHE A 685 -58.27 -71.63 69.22
CA PHE A 685 -56.83 -71.69 69.51
C PHE A 685 -56.00 -71.53 68.22
N LEU A 686 -55.13 -70.52 68.25
CA LEU A 686 -53.73 -70.51 67.78
C LEU A 686 -53.33 -71.03 66.39
N ASN A 687 -52.63 -70.14 65.69
CA ASN A 687 -51.34 -70.35 65.02
C ASN A 687 -51.17 -71.59 64.12
N LEU A 688 -50.89 -71.39 62.83
CA LEU A 688 -49.51 -71.27 62.33
C LEU A 688 -49.49 -70.99 60.80
N ARG A 689 -48.60 -70.06 60.43
CA ARG A 689 -47.73 -70.02 59.24
C ARG A 689 -48.12 -70.75 57.94
N MET A 690 -48.24 -69.92 56.89
CA MET A 690 -47.34 -69.83 55.72
C MET A 690 -47.26 -70.99 54.69
N PHE A 691 -47.38 -70.56 53.43
CA PHE A 691 -47.10 -71.21 52.13
C PHE A 691 -48.12 -72.28 51.70
N GLN A 692 -48.72 -72.23 50.50
CA GLN A 692 -48.25 -71.76 49.19
C GLN A 692 -49.37 -71.10 48.38
#